data_AF-A0AAV0B2U7-F1
#
_entry.id   AF-A0AAV0B2U7-F1
#
_cell.length_a   1.000
_cell.length_b   1.000
_cell.length_c   1.000
_cell.angle_alpha   90.00
_cell.angle_beta   90.00
_cell.angle_gamma   90.00
#
_symmetry.space_group_name_H-M   'P 1'
#
loop_
_entity.id
_entity.type
_entity.pdbx_description
1 polymer ?
#
loop_
_entity_poly.entity_id
_entity_poly.type
_entity_poly.pdbx_seq_one_letter_code
_entity_poly.pdbx_strand_id
1 'polypeptide(L)'
;MDKRDKQRAKRMEQYEQEWNVRRAELDQREKEMNEILDNERRRIAELEQKLDDTTSALSRVCGSENETNGRWEDSEFTRNSSFMSLAPDTPLAGRQNVAVFTNGLSPAAAMASKIQKSGKSLTEIYTEKIVLEEQMKKVKLENVRLSETMSQILAEIEDRAPLLHQQRLEHDRLERECDELTTQLTSSIEEKEEAERKYHSCQLDLDATRRDLELSNSQLRDLSLQIRVLTQENVLRGSGNSSQTIKGDEDDLMADVSDWRQPLDGDDEDVLIANDLITFKSIAELQQKNLKLLFLARKLTSKIQEIEESKDDEDEDQDEATSKAIDEAHELILKLKSQLQSSQHKCEALSRERDMLRRLANQRGDHHIEASSTQLEEGLRIGSQQSVEDLDAQFKAYRVEMGVDTKKLNEDLNRSRAELSQTQVLLAKSNAQIECLNERHKALGQTNSMHAQEMQSLTASNVKLQEHIAKNETLLHQANESVIEMKNKCHFLQHQVETLTMEREVWKGVEGRLTAENSSLTRERNNINDILRNVQSMQGDIERTNLESRRRLESQINKMEIQIQDFKEKIKVESEAARQSNLQREIAVADYQQKLDKLTNEHLLSRENLSAASVAKEHLEAQVSDLQKQVAIKEERLRVYEGHRRPAALDNGIEVNLAADPSQSGEQRLQIEVADLKIELMAAKEDASRAKEHIEQFKAISQSAEAALASLTATHDEYKSAQEAELNQKQNALSSLEEHLKRLTQDLSAATTQNSELHRQIESQRAEFEKEKSSLMSRLKELEEVEEVVKTREAELREEVNQHFRSAQESHDRYQAEVQNHAKSLFELKTVKEELEKAQEKITVAQSAAELATTKLNSSQSSWSDQKVVFQREITNVQARCDDLVKQNNLLHEHLETMSAQAAKISNQAIDSIAGSTCSGGEIGVQNDFNENATESIEQLRGVIHYLRNNHDIAQHQIELSKLEVTRLQQQLQHVSKALDQTRVELNHEREKSRQGYVSSAEHSQLLDQINTLNMVRESNVTLREEAQRSERKAKQLEDRLKEMAETLEPLKKELSELKLTVQHYKQEIAILNEDNERWKARNQMILEKYDRIDPAEVQGLRDEITKLKQDLTQTKEELTSTHHFREKFKLIQTQARSQRQKHTDEISALNEELSKVKETMRDKEKDAQNSQDQVLYIFFVKKKTIINFHVIYI
;
A
#
# COMPACT_ATOMS: atom_id res chain seq x y z
N MET A 1 24.85 -16.58 51.87
CA MET A 1 24.00 -17.40 50.98
C MET A 1 24.77 -18.65 50.53
N ASP A 2 25.96 -18.48 49.98
CA ASP A 2 27.17 -19.31 50.03
C ASP A 2 27.02 -20.81 49.76
N LYS A 3 26.43 -21.57 50.71
CA LYS A 3 26.25 -23.01 50.57
C LYS A 3 25.25 -23.35 49.48
N ARG A 4 24.19 -22.55 49.32
CA ARG A 4 23.21 -22.73 48.22
C ARG A 4 23.80 -22.34 46.87
N ASP A 5 24.66 -21.32 46.84
CA ASP A 5 25.24 -20.81 45.60
C ASP A 5 26.39 -21.71 45.12
N LYS A 6 27.20 -22.24 46.04
CA LYS A 6 28.16 -23.33 45.76
C LYS A 6 27.45 -24.64 45.32
N GLN A 7 26.21 -24.87 45.76
CA GLN A 7 25.34 -25.96 45.25
C GLN A 7 24.59 -25.62 43.94
N ARG A 8 24.65 -24.37 43.46
CA ARG A 8 24.22 -23.99 42.11
C ARG A 8 25.39 -24.08 41.15
N ALA A 9 26.53 -23.47 41.48
CA ALA A 9 27.78 -23.54 40.73
C ALA A 9 28.17 -24.99 40.41
N LYS A 10 28.21 -25.89 41.41
CA LYS A 10 28.51 -27.31 41.17
C LYS A 10 27.52 -28.06 40.27
N ARG A 11 26.28 -27.57 40.12
CA ARG A 11 25.31 -28.16 39.19
C ARG A 11 25.44 -27.57 37.79
N MET A 12 25.75 -26.27 37.66
CA MET A 12 26.15 -25.68 36.38
C MET A 12 27.40 -26.38 35.84
N GLU A 13 28.44 -26.54 36.67
CA GLU A 13 29.67 -27.27 36.35
C GLU A 13 29.41 -28.73 35.92
N GLN A 14 28.45 -29.41 36.55
CA GLN A 14 28.01 -30.76 36.14
C GLN A 14 27.27 -30.75 34.81
N TYR A 15 26.31 -29.84 34.61
CA TYR A 15 25.59 -29.73 33.32
C TYR A 15 26.52 -29.30 32.18
N GLU A 16 27.49 -28.42 32.42
CA GLU A 16 28.53 -28.04 31.46
C GLU A 16 29.42 -29.24 31.10
N GLN A 17 29.79 -30.09 32.06
CA GLN A 17 30.52 -31.33 31.79
C GLN A 17 29.68 -32.33 30.97
N GLU A 18 28.41 -32.55 31.34
CA GLU A 18 27.47 -33.40 30.59
C GLU A 18 27.24 -32.87 29.17
N TRP A 19 27.11 -31.55 28.99
CA TRP A 19 26.89 -30.91 27.68
C TRP A 19 28.14 -30.94 26.80
N ASN A 20 29.33 -30.75 27.37
CA ASN A 20 30.59 -30.87 26.64
C ASN A 20 30.88 -32.32 26.22
N VAL A 21 30.57 -33.32 27.06
CA VAL A 21 30.60 -34.74 26.66
C VAL A 21 29.60 -34.99 25.54
N ARG A 22 28.37 -34.49 25.66
CA ARG A 22 27.33 -34.70 24.64
C ARG A 22 27.65 -34.04 23.30
N ARG A 23 28.29 -32.86 23.32
CA ARG A 23 28.86 -32.22 22.12
C ARG A 23 29.97 -33.09 21.53
N ALA A 24 30.95 -33.53 22.32
CA ALA A 24 32.04 -34.38 21.83
C ALA A 24 31.55 -35.71 21.21
N GLU A 25 30.45 -36.31 21.71
CA GLU A 25 29.82 -37.46 21.05
C GLU A 25 29.14 -37.11 19.71
N LEU A 26 28.60 -35.90 19.56
CA LEU A 26 27.99 -35.44 18.30
C LEU A 26 29.09 -35.11 17.28
N ASP A 27 30.14 -34.39 17.71
CA ASP A 27 31.33 -34.10 16.91
C ASP A 27 32.05 -35.38 16.41
N GLN A 28 31.88 -36.51 17.11
CA GLN A 28 32.38 -37.84 16.68
C GLN A 28 31.45 -38.48 15.65
N ARG A 29 30.13 -38.53 15.90
CA ARG A 29 29.15 -39.07 14.93
C ARG A 29 29.14 -38.28 13.62
N GLU A 30 29.33 -36.97 13.68
CA GLU A 30 29.45 -36.13 12.48
C GLU A 30 30.70 -36.49 11.65
N LYS A 31 31.83 -36.80 12.31
CA LYS A 31 33.03 -37.28 11.62
C LYS A 31 32.83 -38.66 11.01
N GLU A 32 32.21 -39.60 11.74
CA GLU A 32 31.87 -40.94 11.23
C GLU A 32 30.94 -40.84 10.00
N MET A 33 29.92 -40.00 10.04
CA MET A 33 29.02 -39.75 8.90
C MET A 33 29.73 -39.07 7.72
N ASN A 34 30.60 -38.10 7.97
CA ASN A 34 31.40 -37.47 6.92
C ASN A 34 32.40 -38.46 6.28
N GLU A 35 33.03 -39.35 7.05
CA GLU A 35 33.88 -40.41 6.50
C GLU A 35 33.08 -41.42 5.66
N ILE A 36 31.84 -41.73 6.03
CA ILE A 36 30.93 -42.55 5.21
C ILE A 36 30.58 -41.83 3.90
N LEU A 37 30.15 -40.56 3.95
CA LEU A 37 29.82 -39.76 2.77
C LEU A 37 31.02 -39.62 1.82
N ASP A 38 32.23 -39.46 2.35
CA ASP A 38 33.45 -39.38 1.54
C ASP A 38 33.80 -40.74 0.89
N ASN A 39 33.52 -41.86 1.54
CA ASN A 39 33.65 -43.19 0.95
C ASN A 39 32.60 -43.44 -0.14
N GLU A 40 31.36 -42.97 0.04
CA GLU A 40 30.32 -43.06 -1.00
C GLU A 40 30.62 -42.13 -2.19
N ARG A 41 31.11 -40.91 -1.97
CA ARG A 41 31.60 -40.02 -3.03
C ARG A 41 32.73 -40.65 -3.84
N ARG A 42 33.72 -41.26 -3.19
CA ARG A 42 34.78 -42.04 -3.87
C ARG A 42 34.19 -43.19 -4.67
N ARG A 43 33.14 -43.86 -4.15
CA ARG A 43 32.47 -44.97 -4.85
C ARG A 43 31.64 -44.51 -6.04
N ILE A 44 31.01 -43.34 -5.97
CA ILE A 44 30.29 -42.70 -7.08
C ILE A 44 31.30 -42.33 -8.18
N ALA A 45 32.38 -41.63 -7.87
CA ALA A 45 33.45 -41.31 -8.83
C ALA A 45 34.06 -42.57 -9.47
N GLU A 46 34.22 -43.64 -8.70
CA GLU A 46 34.62 -44.96 -9.21
C GLU A 46 33.63 -45.58 -10.20
N LEU A 47 32.33 -45.29 -10.08
CA LEU A 47 31.27 -45.80 -10.96
C LEU A 47 31.08 -44.90 -12.18
N GLU A 48 31.18 -43.58 -12.02
CA GLU A 48 31.23 -42.60 -13.09
C GLU A 48 32.42 -42.88 -14.03
N GLN A 49 33.63 -43.12 -13.49
CA GLN A 49 34.78 -43.50 -14.31
C GLN A 49 34.53 -44.80 -15.10
N LYS A 50 33.84 -45.79 -14.52
CA LYS A 50 33.47 -47.03 -15.22
C LYS A 50 32.37 -46.79 -16.27
N LEU A 51 31.49 -45.81 -16.06
CA LEU A 51 30.51 -45.36 -17.04
C LEU A 51 31.20 -44.65 -18.21
N ASP A 52 32.18 -43.79 -17.94
CA ASP A 52 32.98 -43.11 -18.97
C ASP A 52 33.86 -44.08 -19.76
N ASP A 53 34.46 -45.08 -19.12
CA ASP A 53 35.19 -46.16 -19.80
C ASP A 53 34.27 -47.01 -20.70
N THR A 54 33.06 -47.35 -20.23
CA THR A 54 32.11 -48.16 -21.00
C THR A 54 31.41 -47.38 -22.12
N THR A 55 31.06 -46.11 -21.91
CA THR A 55 30.57 -45.22 -22.97
C THR A 55 31.66 -44.88 -23.98
N SER A 56 32.92 -44.72 -23.56
CA SER A 56 34.07 -44.62 -24.46
C SER A 56 34.29 -45.89 -25.28
N ALA A 57 34.10 -47.08 -24.68
CA ALA A 57 34.16 -48.34 -25.40
C ALA A 57 33.01 -48.46 -26.43
N LEU A 58 31.77 -48.16 -26.03
CA LEU A 58 30.61 -48.12 -26.93
C LEU A 58 30.80 -47.10 -28.07
N SER A 59 31.31 -45.90 -27.77
CA SER A 59 31.61 -44.88 -28.78
C SER A 59 32.66 -45.33 -29.79
N ARG A 60 33.63 -46.18 -29.40
CA ARG A 60 34.59 -46.80 -30.32
C ARG A 60 33.95 -47.89 -31.17
N VAL A 61 33.03 -48.68 -30.61
CA VAL A 61 32.27 -49.71 -31.35
C VAL A 61 31.35 -49.04 -32.39
N CYS A 62 30.47 -48.13 -31.98
CA CYS A 62 29.57 -47.40 -32.90
C CYS A 62 30.35 -46.51 -33.89
N GLY A 63 31.53 -46.01 -33.50
CA GLY A 63 32.45 -45.33 -34.41
C GLY A 63 32.97 -46.25 -35.53
N SER A 64 33.18 -47.53 -35.24
CA SER A 64 33.63 -48.52 -36.24
C SER A 64 32.52 -49.00 -37.19
N GLU A 65 31.25 -48.89 -36.80
CA GLU A 65 30.11 -49.25 -37.66
C GLU A 65 29.72 -48.13 -38.64
N ASN A 66 30.02 -46.87 -38.30
CA ASN A 66 29.61 -45.68 -39.05
C ASN A 66 30.42 -45.38 -40.33
N GLU A 67 31.51 -46.10 -40.65
CA GLU A 67 32.23 -45.90 -41.91
C GLU A 67 31.55 -46.54 -43.14
N THR A 68 30.48 -47.33 -42.97
CA THR A 68 29.99 -48.26 -44.02
C THR A 68 28.53 -48.11 -44.49
N ASN A 69 27.95 -46.90 -44.44
CA ASN A 69 26.94 -46.49 -45.43
C ASN A 69 26.71 -44.97 -45.41
N GLY A 70 26.43 -44.36 -46.56
CA GLY A 70 26.17 -42.92 -46.63
C GLY A 70 25.18 -42.53 -47.73
N ARG A 71 24.75 -41.25 -47.66
CA ARG A 71 23.87 -40.56 -48.63
C ARG A 71 22.38 -40.99 -48.49
N TRP A 72 21.37 -40.11 -48.45
CA TRP A 72 21.22 -38.77 -49.03
C TRP A 72 20.41 -37.81 -48.13
N GLU A 73 20.69 -36.50 -48.26
CA GLU A 73 19.76 -35.34 -48.37
C GLU A 73 18.24 -35.52 -48.08
N ASP A 74 17.51 -34.60 -47.43
CA ASP A 74 17.88 -33.35 -46.74
C ASP A 74 16.69 -32.80 -45.91
N SER A 75 16.87 -31.64 -45.24
CA SER A 75 15.86 -30.70 -44.69
C SER A 75 15.62 -30.69 -43.16
N GLU A 76 15.16 -29.53 -42.69
CA GLU A 76 15.23 -29.05 -41.31
C GLU A 76 13.97 -29.36 -40.47
N PHE A 77 14.15 -29.76 -39.21
CA PHE A 77 13.27 -29.31 -38.14
C PHE A 77 13.99 -29.22 -36.79
N THR A 78 13.61 -28.25 -35.96
CA THR A 78 14.23 -28.00 -34.65
C THR A 78 13.34 -28.46 -33.49
N ARG A 79 14.00 -28.97 -32.45
CA ARG A 79 13.56 -29.12 -31.04
C ARG A 79 12.05 -28.97 -30.75
N ASN A 80 11.37 -30.09 -30.52
CA ASN A 80 10.98 -30.49 -29.15
C ASN A 80 10.19 -31.81 -29.17
N SER A 81 10.50 -32.71 -28.23
CA SER A 81 9.66 -33.87 -27.90
C SER A 81 9.69 -34.13 -26.41
N SER A 82 8.53 -34.47 -25.85
CA SER A 82 8.33 -34.88 -24.46
C SER A 82 7.33 -36.04 -24.42
N PHE A 83 7.44 -36.92 -23.43
CA PHE A 83 6.69 -38.18 -23.28
C PHE A 83 6.75 -38.57 -21.79
N MET A 84 5.86 -39.34 -21.17
CA MET A 84 4.72 -40.17 -21.64
C MET A 84 3.46 -39.32 -21.98
N SER A 85 2.23 -39.82 -22.23
CA SER A 85 1.68 -41.17 -22.05
C SER A 85 0.44 -41.44 -22.91
N LEU A 86 0.34 -42.64 -23.49
CA LEU A 86 -0.94 -43.32 -23.71
C LEU A 86 -0.70 -44.84 -23.77
N ALA A 87 -1.62 -45.62 -23.18
CA ALA A 87 -1.53 -47.07 -23.00
C ALA A 87 -2.77 -47.77 -23.59
N PRO A 88 -2.75 -49.10 -23.82
CA PRO A 88 -3.38 -49.69 -25.01
C PRO A 88 -4.79 -50.25 -24.76
N ASP A 89 -5.53 -50.45 -25.86
CA ASP A 89 -6.80 -51.17 -25.86
C ASP A 89 -6.87 -52.23 -26.98
N THR A 90 -7.65 -53.30 -26.77
CA THR A 90 -7.52 -54.58 -27.48
C THR A 90 -8.72 -54.87 -28.40
N PRO A 91 -8.52 -55.15 -29.71
CA PRO A 91 -9.64 -55.35 -30.64
C PRO A 91 -10.09 -56.83 -30.73
N LEU A 92 -11.39 -57.11 -30.53
CA LEU A 92 -12.00 -58.37 -31.00
C LEU A 92 -13.48 -58.24 -31.38
N ALA A 93 -13.85 -58.96 -32.45
CA ALA A 93 -15.20 -59.45 -32.81
C ALA A 93 -16.37 -58.47 -33.06
N GLY A 94 -16.57 -58.10 -34.34
CA GLY A 94 -17.58 -58.84 -35.13
C GLY A 94 -18.76 -58.11 -35.79
N ARG A 95 -18.80 -58.14 -37.14
CA ARG A 95 -19.96 -58.64 -37.94
C ARG A 95 -19.67 -58.72 -39.46
N GLN A 96 -20.19 -59.78 -40.09
CA GLN A 96 -20.84 -59.88 -41.42
C GLN A 96 -20.46 -58.84 -42.52
N ASN A 97 -20.07 -59.22 -43.76
CA ASN A 97 -20.92 -59.97 -44.73
C ASN A 97 -20.21 -60.39 -46.05
N VAL A 98 -20.64 -61.54 -46.63
CA VAL A 98 -20.90 -61.83 -48.08
C VAL A 98 -19.76 -61.90 -49.15
N ALA A 99 -19.85 -62.93 -50.02
CA ALA A 99 -19.31 -63.08 -51.41
C ALA A 99 -17.77 -63.30 -51.63
N VAL A 100 -17.28 -63.91 -52.74
CA VAL A 100 -17.71 -65.07 -53.58
C VAL A 100 -16.57 -65.49 -54.56
N PHE A 101 -16.41 -66.80 -54.86
CA PHE A 101 -15.65 -67.44 -55.99
C PHE A 101 -14.20 -67.02 -56.35
N THR A 102 -13.23 -67.97 -56.33
CA THR A 102 -12.59 -68.61 -57.54
C THR A 102 -11.33 -69.44 -57.18
N ASN A 103 -10.91 -70.37 -58.06
CA ASN A 103 -9.70 -71.22 -57.97
C ASN A 103 -8.66 -70.81 -59.03
N GLY A 104 -7.34 -71.04 -58.80
CA GLY A 104 -6.38 -71.09 -59.91
C GLY A 104 -4.87 -71.05 -59.64
N LEU A 105 -4.25 -72.22 -59.45
CA LEU A 105 -2.80 -72.52 -59.64
C LEU A 105 -1.76 -71.88 -58.68
N SER A 106 -0.57 -72.51 -58.60
CA SER A 106 0.49 -72.20 -57.61
C SER A 106 1.83 -71.81 -58.28
N PRO A 107 2.62 -70.87 -57.70
CA PRO A 107 3.90 -70.40 -58.25
C PRO A 107 4.96 -71.47 -58.53
N ALA A 108 4.87 -72.67 -57.92
CA ALA A 108 5.84 -73.75 -58.11
C ALA A 108 6.03 -74.14 -59.60
N ALA A 109 4.93 -74.11 -60.38
CA ALA A 109 4.98 -74.41 -61.82
C ALA A 109 5.78 -73.36 -62.62
N ALA A 110 5.78 -72.10 -62.20
CA ALA A 110 6.51 -71.02 -62.87
C ALA A 110 8.03 -71.12 -62.64
N MET A 111 8.48 -71.58 -61.46
CA MET A 111 9.92 -71.73 -61.19
C MET A 111 10.55 -72.91 -61.95
N ALA A 112 9.83 -74.03 -62.10
CA ALA A 112 10.32 -75.19 -62.86
C ALA A 112 10.68 -74.82 -64.32
N SER A 113 9.83 -74.01 -64.97
CA SER A 113 10.06 -73.47 -66.33
C SER A 113 11.35 -72.64 -66.45
N LYS A 114 11.74 -71.94 -65.38
CA LYS A 114 12.92 -71.05 -65.39
C LYS A 114 14.23 -71.80 -65.19
N ILE A 115 14.22 -72.85 -64.36
CA ILE A 115 15.41 -73.68 -64.04
C ILE A 115 15.93 -74.41 -65.29
N GLN A 116 15.03 -74.88 -66.15
CA GLN A 116 15.33 -75.69 -67.33
C GLN A 116 16.18 -74.99 -68.43
N LYS A 117 16.48 -73.69 -68.27
CA LYS A 117 17.31 -72.89 -69.19
C LYS A 117 18.75 -72.63 -68.69
N SER A 118 19.15 -73.14 -67.53
CA SER A 118 20.39 -72.73 -66.84
C SER A 118 21.64 -73.56 -67.14
N GLY A 119 21.53 -74.70 -67.83
CA GLY A 119 22.66 -75.44 -68.41
C GLY A 119 23.61 -76.19 -67.45
N LYS A 120 23.55 -75.97 -66.13
CA LYS A 120 24.32 -76.75 -65.13
C LYS A 120 23.93 -78.23 -65.13
N SER A 121 24.86 -79.11 -64.77
CA SER A 121 24.53 -80.53 -64.58
C SER A 121 23.58 -80.71 -63.40
N LEU A 122 22.66 -81.68 -63.52
CA LEU A 122 21.73 -82.03 -62.44
C LEU A 122 22.48 -82.39 -61.14
N THR A 123 23.64 -83.06 -61.24
CA THR A 123 24.49 -83.40 -60.10
C THR A 123 25.10 -82.19 -59.41
N GLU A 124 25.50 -81.16 -60.16
CA GLU A 124 26.06 -79.92 -59.62
C GLU A 124 24.97 -79.08 -58.92
N ILE A 125 23.76 -79.05 -59.48
CA ILE A 125 22.60 -78.42 -58.83
C ILE A 125 22.29 -79.14 -57.50
N TYR A 126 22.43 -80.47 -57.45
CA TYR A 126 22.25 -81.23 -56.20
C TYR A 126 23.36 -80.98 -55.17
N THR A 127 24.64 -80.86 -55.56
CA THR A 127 25.72 -80.55 -54.61
C THR A 127 25.65 -79.10 -54.12
N GLU A 128 25.40 -78.13 -54.99
CA GLU A 128 25.14 -76.74 -54.59
C GLU A 128 23.95 -76.65 -53.64
N LYS A 129 22.85 -77.37 -53.94
CA LYS A 129 21.68 -77.44 -53.04
C LYS A 129 22.04 -78.02 -51.67
N ILE A 130 22.78 -79.12 -51.60
CA ILE A 130 23.15 -79.75 -50.32
C ILE A 130 24.04 -78.81 -49.49
N VAL A 131 25.03 -78.16 -50.11
CA VAL A 131 25.91 -77.20 -49.42
C VAL A 131 25.12 -75.97 -48.94
N LEU A 132 24.20 -75.44 -49.75
CA LEU A 132 23.32 -74.33 -49.34
C LEU A 132 22.34 -74.75 -48.23
N GLU A 133 21.83 -75.98 -48.25
CA GLU A 133 21.01 -76.51 -47.15
C GLU A 133 21.81 -76.67 -45.85
N GLU A 134 23.08 -77.08 -45.92
CA GLU A 134 23.97 -77.12 -44.74
C GLU A 134 24.33 -75.73 -44.21
N GLN A 135 24.63 -74.78 -45.09
CA GLN A 135 24.87 -73.38 -44.70
C GLN A 135 23.61 -72.76 -44.09
N MET A 136 22.43 -73.00 -44.68
CA MET A 136 21.16 -72.54 -44.12
C MET A 136 20.86 -73.19 -42.75
N LYS A 137 21.24 -74.46 -42.53
CA LYS A 137 21.13 -75.12 -41.22
C LYS A 137 22.07 -74.49 -40.18
N LYS A 138 23.33 -74.20 -40.55
CA LYS A 138 24.31 -73.52 -39.66
C LYS A 138 23.84 -72.12 -39.27
N VAL A 139 23.49 -71.28 -40.24
CA VAL A 139 22.98 -69.92 -39.99
C VAL A 139 21.69 -69.95 -39.16
N LYS A 140 20.80 -70.94 -39.36
CA LYS A 140 19.61 -71.12 -38.50
C LYS A 140 19.97 -71.49 -37.06
N LEU A 141 20.95 -72.37 -36.84
CA LEU A 141 21.40 -72.74 -35.49
C LEU A 141 22.11 -71.58 -34.78
N GLU A 142 22.90 -70.79 -35.51
CA GLU A 142 23.55 -69.58 -35.00
C GLU A 142 22.51 -68.49 -34.66
N ASN A 143 21.50 -68.30 -35.51
CA ASN A 143 20.41 -67.35 -35.26
C ASN A 143 19.53 -67.79 -34.07
N VAL A 144 19.24 -69.09 -33.93
CA VAL A 144 18.59 -69.64 -32.73
C VAL A 144 19.43 -69.39 -31.48
N ARG A 145 20.75 -69.63 -31.52
CA ARG A 145 21.65 -69.41 -30.37
C ARG A 145 21.78 -67.92 -30.01
N LEU A 146 21.78 -67.02 -31.01
CA LEU A 146 21.75 -65.57 -30.79
C LEU A 146 20.41 -65.13 -30.22
N SER A 147 19.29 -65.68 -30.71
CA SER A 147 17.96 -65.44 -30.12
C SER A 147 17.86 -65.97 -28.69
N GLU A 148 18.47 -67.11 -28.38
CA GLU A 148 18.49 -67.71 -27.04
C GLU A 148 19.34 -66.88 -26.07
N THR A 149 20.55 -66.46 -26.47
CA THR A 149 21.40 -65.57 -25.65
C THR A 149 20.81 -64.16 -25.49
N MET A 150 20.15 -63.62 -26.52
CA MET A 150 19.37 -62.38 -26.41
C MET A 150 18.17 -62.54 -25.45
N SER A 151 17.49 -63.69 -25.48
CA SER A 151 16.39 -63.99 -24.54
C SER A 151 16.89 -64.14 -23.10
N GLN A 152 18.08 -64.70 -22.90
CA GLN A 152 18.74 -64.78 -21.59
C GLN A 152 19.13 -63.39 -21.07
N ILE A 153 19.69 -62.53 -21.92
CA ILE A 153 20.02 -61.13 -21.57
C ILE A 153 18.75 -60.32 -21.26
N LEU A 154 17.67 -60.51 -22.04
CA LEU A 154 16.38 -59.87 -21.77
C LEU A 154 15.78 -60.36 -20.44
N ALA A 155 15.82 -61.66 -20.15
CA ALA A 155 15.39 -62.20 -18.86
C ALA A 155 16.24 -61.65 -17.69
N GLU A 156 17.57 -61.57 -17.82
CA GLU A 156 18.45 -60.95 -16.82
C GLU A 156 18.21 -59.44 -16.63
N ILE A 157 17.66 -58.76 -17.63
CA ILE A 157 17.24 -57.34 -17.54
C ILE A 157 15.84 -57.24 -16.92
N GLU A 158 14.91 -58.13 -17.27
CA GLU A 158 13.56 -58.19 -16.70
C GLU A 158 13.60 -58.57 -15.20
N ASP A 159 14.45 -59.51 -14.79
CA ASP A 159 14.70 -59.85 -13.38
C ASP A 159 15.35 -58.71 -12.60
N ARG A 160 16.18 -57.88 -13.25
CA ARG A 160 16.85 -56.71 -12.63
C ARG A 160 16.01 -55.43 -12.67
N ALA A 161 15.04 -55.32 -13.58
CA ALA A 161 14.15 -54.17 -13.69
C ALA A 161 13.41 -53.82 -12.38
N PRO A 162 12.79 -54.76 -11.63
CA PRO A 162 12.15 -54.43 -10.35
C PRO A 162 13.17 -53.99 -9.29
N LEU A 163 14.38 -54.57 -9.26
CA LEU A 163 15.43 -54.17 -8.33
C LEU A 163 15.93 -52.75 -8.62
N LEU A 164 16.16 -52.40 -9.90
CA LEU A 164 16.53 -51.06 -10.32
C LEU A 164 15.40 -50.03 -10.09
N HIS A 165 14.14 -50.45 -10.25
CA HIS A 165 12.99 -49.60 -9.92
C HIS A 165 12.89 -49.35 -8.42
N GLN A 166 13.04 -50.38 -7.58
CA GLN A 166 13.08 -50.23 -6.12
C GLN A 166 14.25 -49.35 -5.67
N GLN A 167 15.45 -49.55 -6.23
CA GLN A 167 16.62 -48.70 -5.94
C GLN A 167 16.38 -47.23 -6.29
N ARG A 168 15.68 -46.94 -7.40
CA ARG A 168 15.25 -45.56 -7.71
C ARG A 168 14.24 -45.04 -6.70
N LEU A 169 13.22 -45.81 -6.34
CA LEU A 169 12.21 -45.39 -5.36
C LEU A 169 12.81 -45.10 -3.98
N GLU A 170 13.81 -45.87 -3.54
CA GLU A 170 14.55 -45.58 -2.29
C GLU A 170 15.52 -44.39 -2.47
N HIS A 171 16.14 -44.18 -3.64
CA HIS A 171 16.97 -43.00 -3.93
C HIS A 171 16.14 -41.71 -3.91
N ASP A 172 15.08 -41.66 -4.72
CA ASP A 172 14.04 -40.64 -4.74
C ASP A 172 13.51 -40.32 -3.32
N ARG A 173 13.42 -41.34 -2.46
CA ARG A 173 12.97 -41.19 -1.07
C ARG A 173 14.07 -40.59 -0.18
N LEU A 174 15.31 -41.09 -0.28
CA LEU A 174 16.44 -40.54 0.46
C LEU A 174 16.76 -39.10 0.05
N GLU A 175 16.58 -38.72 -1.22
CA GLU A 175 16.64 -37.33 -1.68
C GLU A 175 15.59 -36.47 -0.98
N ARG A 176 14.32 -36.90 -0.94
CA ARG A 176 13.26 -36.18 -0.20
C ARG A 176 13.54 -36.10 1.30
N GLU A 177 13.99 -37.19 1.92
CA GLU A 177 14.37 -37.20 3.35
C GLU A 177 15.59 -36.27 3.60
N CYS A 178 16.52 -36.13 2.66
CA CYS A 178 17.62 -35.15 2.73
C CYS A 178 17.15 -33.70 2.53
N ASP A 179 16.22 -33.44 1.60
CA ASP A 179 15.63 -32.11 1.38
C ASP A 179 14.79 -31.67 2.59
N GLU A 180 14.01 -32.58 3.17
CA GLU A 180 13.25 -32.36 4.41
C GLU A 180 14.16 -32.11 5.61
N LEU A 181 15.27 -32.84 5.75
CA LEU A 181 16.26 -32.59 6.80
C LEU A 181 17.05 -31.29 6.56
N THR A 182 17.34 -30.94 5.32
CA THR A 182 18.03 -29.68 4.97
C THR A 182 17.14 -28.47 5.27
N THR A 183 15.86 -28.54 4.90
CA THR A 183 14.89 -27.46 5.19
C THR A 183 14.59 -27.33 6.68
N GLN A 184 14.56 -28.43 7.44
CA GLN A 184 14.51 -28.40 8.92
C GLN A 184 15.78 -27.82 9.54
N LEU A 185 16.95 -28.07 8.95
CA LEU A 185 18.21 -27.49 9.42
C LEU A 185 18.25 -25.98 9.15
N THR A 186 17.83 -25.51 7.96
CA THR A 186 17.79 -24.07 7.66
C THR A 186 16.79 -23.35 8.56
N SER A 187 15.58 -23.87 8.76
CA SER A 187 14.62 -23.23 9.67
C SER A 187 15.10 -23.23 11.13
N SER A 188 15.77 -24.30 11.59
CA SER A 188 16.38 -24.33 12.93
C SER A 188 17.56 -23.36 13.08
N ILE A 189 18.27 -23.01 11.99
CA ILE A 189 19.32 -21.97 11.99
C ILE A 189 18.67 -20.57 12.02
N GLU A 190 17.61 -20.35 11.23
CA GLU A 190 16.85 -19.09 11.23
C GLU A 190 16.20 -18.81 12.59
N GLU A 191 15.55 -19.81 13.20
CA GLU A 191 15.00 -19.73 14.57
C GLU A 191 16.09 -19.44 15.61
N LYS A 192 17.27 -20.05 15.48
CA LYS A 192 18.42 -19.79 16.35
C LYS A 192 18.93 -18.36 16.19
N GLU A 193 19.13 -17.89 14.97
CA GLU A 193 19.58 -16.51 14.72
C GLU A 193 18.54 -15.49 15.20
N GLU A 194 17.25 -15.72 14.98
CA GLU A 194 16.20 -14.89 15.55
C GLU A 194 16.24 -14.89 17.08
N ALA A 195 16.48 -16.04 17.72
CA ALA A 195 16.62 -16.12 19.17
C ALA A 195 17.87 -15.39 19.68
N GLU A 196 19.00 -15.46 18.96
CA GLU A 196 20.23 -14.73 19.29
C GLU A 196 20.08 -13.21 19.09
N ARG A 197 19.42 -12.76 18.01
CA ARG A 197 19.07 -11.35 17.78
C ARG A 197 18.13 -10.82 18.88
N LYS A 198 17.08 -11.57 19.23
CA LYS A 198 16.14 -11.23 20.32
C LYS A 198 16.84 -11.21 21.68
N TYR A 199 17.69 -12.19 21.97
CA TYR A 199 18.51 -12.22 23.18
C TYR A 199 19.44 -10.99 23.26
N HIS A 200 20.11 -10.63 22.17
CA HIS A 200 21.00 -9.47 22.14
C HIS A 200 20.24 -8.15 22.33
N SER A 201 19.08 -7.97 21.67
CA SER A 201 18.18 -6.82 21.92
C SER A 201 17.81 -6.76 23.40
N CYS A 202 17.27 -7.85 23.96
CA CYS A 202 16.89 -7.88 25.37
C CYS A 202 18.09 -7.68 26.32
N GLN A 203 19.32 -8.01 25.93
CA GLN A 203 20.51 -7.70 26.70
C GLN A 203 20.84 -6.19 26.64
N LEU A 204 20.75 -5.56 25.46
CA LEU A 204 20.94 -4.11 25.31
C LEU A 204 19.85 -3.32 26.08
N ASP A 205 18.59 -3.76 26.02
CA ASP A 205 17.47 -3.20 26.78
C ASP A 205 17.67 -3.36 28.29
N LEU A 206 18.19 -4.50 28.73
CA LEU A 206 18.48 -4.80 30.13
C LEU A 206 19.68 -3.98 30.64
N ASP A 207 20.71 -3.77 29.82
CA ASP A 207 21.84 -2.91 30.17
C ASP A 207 21.50 -1.41 30.08
N ALA A 208 20.56 -1.00 29.22
CA ALA A 208 19.99 0.35 29.22
C ALA A 208 19.17 0.60 30.50
N THR A 209 18.20 -0.27 30.81
CA THR A 209 17.39 -0.15 32.03
C THR A 209 18.20 -0.31 33.33
N ARG A 210 19.36 -0.99 33.30
CA ARG A 210 20.36 -0.94 34.38
C ARG A 210 20.95 0.46 34.55
N ARG A 211 21.45 1.09 33.47
CA ARG A 211 22.01 2.46 33.52
C ARG A 211 20.96 3.47 34.01
N ASP A 212 19.73 3.37 33.53
CA ASP A 212 18.62 4.22 33.99
C ASP A 212 18.28 4.00 35.47
N LEU A 213 18.30 2.75 35.94
CA LEU A 213 18.08 2.41 37.34
C LEU A 213 19.23 2.89 38.22
N GLU A 214 20.48 2.81 37.77
CA GLU A 214 21.66 3.32 38.48
C GLU A 214 21.64 4.86 38.55
N LEU A 215 21.32 5.53 37.44
CA LEU A 215 21.14 6.98 37.35
C LEU A 215 19.97 7.49 38.20
N SER A 216 18.84 6.76 38.22
CA SER A 216 17.71 7.11 39.09
C SER A 216 18.07 6.89 40.58
N ASN A 217 18.85 5.85 40.89
CA ASN A 217 19.34 5.63 42.25
C ASN A 217 20.37 6.67 42.72
N SER A 218 21.26 7.18 41.85
CA SER A 218 22.14 8.29 42.22
C SER A 218 21.34 9.56 42.46
N GLN A 219 20.45 9.95 41.52
CA GLN A 219 19.56 11.12 41.68
C GLN A 219 18.71 11.06 42.96
N LEU A 220 18.21 9.88 43.35
CA LEU A 220 17.47 9.70 44.61
C LEU A 220 18.37 9.86 45.85
N ARG A 221 19.62 9.40 45.81
CA ARG A 221 20.60 9.62 46.89
C ARG A 221 20.96 11.11 46.99
N ASP A 222 21.26 11.75 45.86
CA ASP A 222 21.57 13.18 45.76
C ASP A 222 20.45 14.05 46.34
N LEU A 223 19.21 13.80 45.91
CA LEU A 223 18.04 14.52 46.42
C LEU A 223 17.82 14.25 47.92
N SER A 224 18.05 13.02 48.40
CA SER A 224 17.99 12.71 49.84
C SER A 224 19.05 13.46 50.65
N LEU A 225 20.25 13.68 50.08
CA LEU A 225 21.34 14.39 50.73
C LEU A 225 21.05 15.90 50.75
N GLN A 226 20.60 16.47 49.63
CA GLN A 226 20.12 17.85 49.56
C GLN A 226 19.03 18.13 50.59
N ILE A 227 17.98 17.30 50.66
CA ILE A 227 16.86 17.48 51.60
C ILE A 227 17.34 17.41 53.05
N ARG A 228 18.24 16.48 53.40
CA ARG A 228 18.76 16.35 54.77
C ARG A 228 19.67 17.54 55.16
N VAL A 229 20.55 18.00 54.28
CA VAL A 229 21.37 19.20 54.50
C VAL A 229 20.50 20.47 54.63
N LEU A 230 19.49 20.63 53.78
CA LEU A 230 18.58 21.79 53.81
C LEU A 230 17.64 21.79 55.01
N THR A 231 17.19 20.62 55.48
CA THR A 231 16.40 20.55 56.70
C THR A 231 17.24 20.85 57.95
N GLN A 232 18.50 20.40 58.01
CA GLN A 232 19.43 20.81 59.07
C GLN A 232 19.66 22.35 59.06
N GLU A 233 19.96 22.95 57.91
CA GLU A 233 20.08 24.42 57.78
C GLU A 233 18.81 25.17 58.22
N ASN A 234 17.62 24.66 57.91
CA ASN A 234 16.36 25.27 58.35
C ASN A 234 16.13 25.11 59.87
N VAL A 235 16.52 23.98 60.48
CA VAL A 235 16.47 23.79 61.95
C VAL A 235 17.44 24.75 62.64
N LEU A 236 18.67 24.89 62.14
CA LEU A 236 19.69 25.80 62.66
C LEU A 236 19.30 27.28 62.50
N ARG A 237 18.59 27.66 61.44
CA ARG A 237 18.07 29.03 61.24
C ARG A 237 16.78 29.30 62.02
N GLY A 238 15.91 28.31 62.16
CA GLY A 238 14.61 28.43 62.81
C GLY A 238 14.69 28.43 64.34
N SER A 239 15.64 27.68 64.92
CA SER A 239 15.81 27.61 66.36
C SER A 239 16.89 28.56 66.88
N GLY A 240 16.47 29.70 67.42
CA GLY A 240 17.34 30.58 68.21
C GLY A 240 17.84 29.99 69.55
N ASN A 241 17.51 28.73 69.86
CA ASN A 241 17.99 27.99 71.02
C ASN A 241 18.57 26.62 70.59
N SER A 242 19.82 26.34 70.96
CA SER A 242 20.56 25.11 70.63
C SER A 242 20.19 23.88 71.49
N SER A 243 18.98 23.84 72.04
CA SER A 243 18.57 22.83 73.04
C SER A 243 17.65 21.72 72.49
N GLN A 244 17.39 21.69 71.18
CA GLN A 244 16.43 20.75 70.58
C GLN A 244 16.88 20.19 69.21
N THR A 245 18.19 20.08 68.99
CA THR A 245 18.75 19.21 67.96
C THR A 245 18.48 17.74 68.31
N ILE A 246 18.16 16.94 67.30
CA ILE A 246 18.04 15.48 67.44
C ILE A 246 19.47 14.94 67.60
N LYS A 247 19.77 14.40 68.79
CA LYS A 247 21.11 13.90 69.14
C LYS A 247 21.35 12.53 68.52
N GLY A 248 21.68 12.56 67.23
CA GLY A 248 22.06 11.45 66.36
C GLY A 248 22.25 12.01 64.94
N ASP A 249 21.18 12.57 64.38
CA ASP A 249 21.09 13.05 63.00
C ASP A 249 22.23 13.98 62.56
N GLU A 250 22.79 14.85 63.42
CA GLU A 250 23.86 15.79 63.00
C GLU A 250 25.23 15.13 62.80
N ASP A 251 25.61 14.19 63.66
CA ASP A 251 26.87 13.44 63.50
C ASP A 251 26.73 12.43 62.35
N ASP A 252 25.57 11.80 62.21
CA ASP A 252 25.26 10.90 61.09
C ASP A 252 25.19 11.66 59.74
N LEU A 253 24.66 12.90 59.70
CA LEU A 253 24.74 13.77 58.52
C LEU A 253 26.16 14.16 58.15
N MET A 254 26.99 14.46 59.15
CA MET A 254 28.40 14.81 58.93
C MET A 254 29.22 13.59 58.47
N ALA A 255 28.85 12.37 58.90
CA ALA A 255 29.38 11.12 58.36
C ALA A 255 28.93 10.91 56.91
N ASP A 256 27.62 10.92 56.61
CA ASP A 256 27.07 10.77 55.26
C ASP A 256 27.67 11.79 54.26
N VAL A 257 27.81 13.06 54.66
CA VAL A 257 28.42 14.11 53.82
C VAL A 257 29.94 13.92 53.66
N SER A 258 30.62 13.24 54.59
CA SER A 258 32.05 12.93 54.48
C SER A 258 32.31 11.69 53.62
N ASP A 259 31.46 10.65 53.75
CA ASP A 259 31.53 9.44 52.94
C ASP A 259 31.09 9.72 51.49
N TRP A 260 30.09 10.60 51.27
CA TRP A 260 29.74 11.09 49.93
C TRP A 260 30.85 11.92 49.25
N ARG A 261 31.84 12.36 50.02
CA ARG A 261 32.97 13.19 49.57
C ARG A 261 34.31 12.42 49.55
N GLN A 262 34.29 11.14 49.88
CA GLN A 262 35.37 10.20 49.58
C GLN A 262 35.14 9.63 48.17
N PRO A 263 36.18 9.59 47.30
CA PRO A 263 36.07 8.86 46.05
C PRO A 263 35.99 7.36 46.37
N LEU A 264 35.16 6.62 45.62
CA LEU A 264 35.35 5.18 45.53
C LEU A 264 36.62 4.92 44.70
N ASP A 265 37.39 3.88 45.06
CA ASP A 265 38.71 3.59 44.48
C ASP A 265 38.67 3.36 42.96
N GLY A 266 38.85 4.43 42.18
CA GLY A 266 38.98 4.37 40.72
C GLY A 266 38.61 5.65 39.96
N ASP A 267 37.69 6.46 40.47
CA ASP A 267 37.05 7.53 39.68
C ASP A 267 37.79 8.90 39.76
N ASP A 268 37.78 9.64 38.64
CA ASP A 268 38.53 10.88 38.42
C ASP A 268 38.05 12.10 39.25
N GLU A 269 38.88 13.15 39.29
CA GLU A 269 38.62 14.43 39.96
C GLU A 269 37.27 15.08 39.58
N ASP A 270 36.77 14.83 38.36
CA ASP A 270 35.47 15.33 37.89
C ASP A 270 34.27 14.79 38.71
N VAL A 271 34.35 13.57 39.29
CA VAL A 271 33.30 13.03 40.17
C VAL A 271 33.28 13.75 41.53
N LEU A 272 34.46 14.07 42.08
CA LEU A 272 34.57 14.88 43.30
C LEU A 272 34.03 16.31 43.07
N ILE A 273 34.24 16.87 41.88
CA ILE A 273 33.65 18.17 41.48
C ILE A 273 32.13 18.06 41.37
N ALA A 274 31.59 16.99 40.78
CA ALA A 274 30.15 16.76 40.68
C ALA A 274 29.47 16.69 42.06
N ASN A 275 29.99 15.88 42.99
CA ASN A 275 29.42 15.72 44.33
C ASN A 275 29.39 17.04 45.12
N ASP A 276 30.40 17.89 44.95
CA ASP A 276 30.49 19.19 45.62
C ASP A 276 29.54 20.27 45.06
N LEU A 277 28.97 20.05 43.87
CA LEU A 277 27.99 20.93 43.22
C LEU A 277 26.54 20.65 43.63
N ILE A 278 26.26 19.47 44.18
CA ILE A 278 24.91 18.94 44.43
C ILE A 278 24.32 19.47 45.74
N THR A 279 25.08 19.52 46.82
CA THR A 279 24.60 20.05 48.12
C THR A 279 24.70 21.57 48.18
N PHE A 280 23.83 22.25 48.94
CA PHE A 280 23.90 23.70 49.17
C PHE A 280 23.20 24.10 50.48
N LYS A 281 23.66 25.19 51.10
CA LYS A 281 23.19 25.70 52.40
C LYS A 281 22.39 27.00 52.31
N SER A 282 22.52 27.74 51.20
CA SER A 282 21.90 29.05 51.00
C SER A 282 21.52 29.25 49.54
N ILE A 283 20.51 30.08 49.27
CA ILE A 283 20.11 30.49 47.91
C ILE A 283 21.29 31.11 47.15
N ALA A 284 22.17 31.86 47.83
CA ALA A 284 23.37 32.43 47.22
C ALA A 284 24.42 31.35 46.85
N GLU A 285 24.52 30.27 47.62
CA GLU A 285 25.40 29.13 47.31
C GLU A 285 24.80 28.30 46.17
N LEU A 286 23.48 28.08 46.16
CA LEU A 286 22.78 27.47 45.03
C LEU A 286 22.99 28.28 43.75
N GLN A 287 22.91 29.61 43.79
CA GLN A 287 23.21 30.46 42.62
C GLN A 287 24.65 30.28 42.16
N GLN A 288 25.63 30.23 43.08
CA GLN A 288 27.03 30.01 42.73
C GLN A 288 27.30 28.60 42.16
N LYS A 289 26.64 27.56 42.69
CA LYS A 289 26.76 26.17 42.20
C LYS A 289 26.01 25.96 40.89
N ASN A 290 24.84 26.59 40.70
CA ASN A 290 24.10 26.61 39.44
C ASN A 290 24.91 27.32 38.33
N LEU A 291 25.59 28.43 38.62
CA LEU A 291 26.51 29.07 37.67
C LEU A 291 27.70 28.16 37.28
N LYS A 292 28.25 27.39 38.23
CA LYS A 292 29.29 26.37 37.93
C LYS A 292 28.73 25.20 37.11
N LEU A 293 27.53 24.70 37.43
CA LEU A 293 26.84 23.66 36.67
C LEU A 293 26.54 24.13 35.24
N LEU A 294 26.07 25.37 35.03
CA LEU A 294 25.87 25.95 33.70
C LEU A 294 27.18 26.09 32.91
N PHE A 295 28.29 26.41 33.58
CA PHE A 295 29.61 26.45 32.95
C PHE A 295 30.10 25.05 32.54
N LEU A 296 29.98 24.06 33.44
CA LEU A 296 30.37 22.68 33.17
C LEU A 296 29.47 22.03 32.13
N ALA A 297 28.15 22.25 32.17
CA ALA A 297 27.21 21.77 31.16
C ALA A 297 27.57 22.31 29.77
N ARG A 298 27.83 23.62 29.64
CA ARG A 298 28.29 24.21 28.36
C ARG A 298 29.63 23.65 27.90
N LYS A 299 30.58 23.41 28.83
CA LYS A 299 31.87 22.77 28.52
C LYS A 299 31.72 21.31 28.10
N LEU A 300 30.77 20.58 28.68
CA LEU A 300 30.45 19.20 28.31
C LEU A 300 29.69 19.14 26.99
N THR A 301 28.75 20.05 26.71
CA THR A 301 28.14 20.17 25.38
C THR A 301 29.18 20.50 24.31
N SER A 302 30.11 21.43 24.57
CA SER A 302 31.26 21.71 23.67
C SER A 302 32.08 20.44 23.42
N LYS A 303 32.45 19.71 24.48
CA LYS A 303 33.18 18.43 24.35
C LYS A 303 32.41 17.32 23.64
N ILE A 304 31.09 17.23 23.84
CA ILE A 304 30.25 16.23 23.18
C ILE A 304 30.18 16.57 21.69
N GLN A 305 29.95 17.85 21.35
CA GLN A 305 29.97 18.32 19.97
C GLN A 305 31.36 18.13 19.33
N GLU A 306 32.46 18.44 20.03
CA GLU A 306 33.85 18.17 19.57
C GLU A 306 34.09 16.66 19.33
N ILE A 307 33.43 15.77 20.07
CA ILE A 307 33.53 14.30 19.92
C ILE A 307 32.61 13.77 18.82
N GLU A 308 31.42 14.35 18.66
CA GLU A 308 30.46 14.05 17.58
C GLU A 308 31.03 14.51 16.24
N GLU A 309 31.51 15.75 16.14
CA GLU A 309 32.23 16.27 14.96
C GLU A 309 33.45 15.39 14.62
N SER A 310 34.24 14.94 15.61
CA SER A 310 35.38 14.04 15.35
C SER A 310 35.01 12.62 14.92
N LYS A 311 33.76 12.18 15.16
CA LYS A 311 33.26 10.88 14.72
C LYS A 311 32.61 10.96 13.36
N ASP A 312 31.85 12.03 13.12
CA ASP A 312 31.33 12.35 11.80
C ASP A 312 32.51 12.51 10.82
N ASP A 313 33.62 13.15 11.23
CA ASP A 313 34.91 13.14 10.50
C ASP A 313 35.47 11.71 10.29
N GLU A 314 35.55 10.86 11.33
CA GLU A 314 36.10 9.48 11.23
C GLU A 314 35.23 8.53 10.39
N ASP A 315 33.90 8.72 10.37
CA ASP A 315 32.97 7.93 9.57
C ASP A 315 32.86 8.48 8.13
N GLU A 316 32.94 9.81 7.89
CA GLU A 316 33.07 10.39 6.54
C GLU A 316 34.40 9.96 5.88
N ASP A 317 35.53 9.90 6.60
CA ASP A 317 36.80 9.40 6.05
C ASP A 317 36.72 7.91 5.65
N GLN A 318 35.91 7.11 6.37
CA GLN A 318 35.64 5.70 6.05
C GLN A 318 34.70 5.53 4.85
N ASP A 319 33.62 6.29 4.77
CA ASP A 319 32.69 6.26 3.63
C ASP A 319 33.35 6.84 2.37
N GLU A 320 34.15 7.90 2.48
CA GLU A 320 35.01 8.34 1.37
C GLU A 320 36.02 7.25 0.97
N ALA A 321 36.64 6.53 1.91
CA ALA A 321 37.58 5.45 1.59
C ALA A 321 36.91 4.26 0.89
N THR A 322 35.70 3.87 1.30
CA THR A 322 34.93 2.81 0.62
C THR A 322 34.42 3.28 -0.74
N SER A 323 33.91 4.52 -0.86
CA SER A 323 33.52 5.10 -2.15
C SER A 323 34.70 5.15 -3.12
N LYS A 324 35.88 5.62 -2.68
CA LYS A 324 37.10 5.63 -3.52
C LYS A 324 37.48 4.22 -3.98
N ALA A 325 37.38 3.21 -3.13
CA ALA A 325 37.65 1.81 -3.51
C ALA A 325 36.61 1.26 -4.51
N ILE A 326 35.34 1.65 -4.35
CA ILE A 326 34.24 1.33 -5.28
C ILE A 326 34.45 2.03 -6.63
N ASP A 327 34.80 3.31 -6.65
CA ASP A 327 35.09 4.09 -7.84
C ASP A 327 36.33 3.59 -8.57
N GLU A 328 37.40 3.20 -7.86
CA GLU A 328 38.56 2.54 -8.47
C GLU A 328 38.17 1.20 -9.12
N ALA A 329 37.31 0.40 -8.48
CA ALA A 329 36.79 -0.83 -9.05
C ALA A 329 35.90 -0.57 -10.28
N HIS A 330 35.03 0.44 -10.24
CA HIS A 330 34.21 0.86 -11.38
C HIS A 330 35.07 1.41 -12.53
N GLU A 331 36.09 2.22 -12.25
CA GLU A 331 37.05 2.68 -13.25
C GLU A 331 37.81 1.49 -13.85
N LEU A 332 38.24 0.51 -13.07
CA LEU A 332 38.91 -0.69 -13.58
C LEU A 332 37.97 -1.54 -14.46
N ILE A 333 36.71 -1.71 -14.06
CA ILE A 333 35.68 -2.37 -14.86
C ILE A 333 35.41 -1.60 -16.16
N LEU A 334 35.34 -0.26 -16.12
CA LEU A 334 35.16 0.58 -17.29
C LEU A 334 36.40 0.58 -18.21
N LYS A 335 37.62 0.57 -17.65
CA LYS A 335 38.88 0.42 -18.39
C LYS A 335 38.95 -0.95 -19.07
N LEU A 336 38.58 -2.04 -18.38
CA LEU A 336 38.50 -3.39 -18.95
C LEU A 336 37.40 -3.50 -20.01
N LYS A 337 36.21 -2.93 -19.78
CA LYS A 337 35.10 -2.87 -20.74
C LYS A 337 35.46 -2.05 -21.98
N SER A 338 36.16 -0.93 -21.80
CA SER A 338 36.70 -0.10 -22.88
C SER A 338 37.83 -0.79 -23.63
N GLN A 339 38.70 -1.55 -22.96
CA GLN A 339 39.71 -2.39 -23.61
C GLN A 339 39.08 -3.55 -24.40
N LEU A 340 38.03 -4.19 -23.87
CA LEU A 340 37.26 -5.23 -24.56
C LEU A 340 36.53 -4.66 -25.78
N GLN A 341 35.82 -3.54 -25.61
CA GLN A 341 35.17 -2.86 -26.72
C GLN A 341 36.19 -2.34 -27.73
N SER A 342 37.35 -1.84 -27.31
CA SER A 342 38.44 -1.42 -28.18
C SER A 342 39.07 -2.60 -28.92
N SER A 343 39.21 -3.78 -28.30
CA SER A 343 39.72 -4.98 -28.97
C SER A 343 38.70 -5.52 -29.97
N GLN A 344 37.41 -5.55 -29.62
CA GLN A 344 36.32 -5.84 -30.54
C GLN A 344 36.29 -4.84 -31.71
N HIS A 345 36.32 -3.54 -31.44
CA HIS A 345 36.38 -2.48 -32.45
C HIS A 345 37.66 -2.55 -33.29
N LYS A 346 38.79 -3.06 -32.77
CA LYS A 346 40.02 -3.34 -33.55
C LYS A 346 39.88 -4.59 -34.41
N CYS A 347 39.28 -5.67 -33.93
CA CYS A 347 38.99 -6.86 -34.74
C CYS A 347 37.98 -6.53 -35.85
N GLU A 348 36.94 -5.76 -35.52
CA GLU A 348 35.99 -5.23 -36.51
C GLU A 348 36.65 -4.21 -37.44
N ALA A 349 37.50 -3.31 -36.96
CA ALA A 349 38.23 -2.35 -37.80
C ALA A 349 39.17 -3.08 -38.75
N LEU A 350 39.90 -4.12 -38.31
CA LEU A 350 40.72 -4.95 -39.19
C LEU A 350 39.87 -5.72 -40.21
N SER A 351 38.65 -6.16 -39.86
CA SER A 351 37.71 -6.76 -40.82
C SER A 351 37.13 -5.73 -41.81
N ARG A 352 36.87 -4.50 -41.33
CA ARG A 352 36.40 -3.36 -42.14
C ARG A 352 37.51 -2.80 -43.01
N GLU A 353 38.77 -2.81 -42.57
CA GLU A 353 39.96 -2.39 -43.32
C GLU A 353 40.33 -3.44 -44.37
N ARG A 354 40.25 -4.74 -44.06
CA ARG A 354 40.23 -5.80 -45.09
C ARG A 354 39.19 -5.52 -46.18
N ASP A 355 38.02 -5.00 -45.80
CA ASP A 355 36.91 -4.70 -46.72
C ASP A 355 36.89 -3.25 -47.26
N MET A 356 37.78 -2.36 -46.79
CA MET A 356 37.87 -0.93 -47.14
C MET A 356 39.18 -0.59 -47.88
N LEU A 357 40.26 -1.33 -47.62
CA LEU A 357 41.41 -1.44 -48.54
C LEU A 357 41.00 -2.15 -49.84
N ARG A 358 39.87 -2.86 -49.83
CA ARG A 358 39.09 -3.22 -51.02
C ARG A 358 38.36 -2.01 -51.69
N ARG A 359 38.46 -0.73 -51.23
CA ARG A 359 37.56 0.42 -51.60
C ARG A 359 37.99 1.98 -51.72
N LEU A 360 39.09 2.71 -51.28
CA LEU A 360 39.05 4.24 -50.85
C LEU A 360 40.19 5.46 -51.02
N ALA A 361 39.93 6.91 -51.01
CA ALA A 361 40.77 8.33 -50.83
C ALA A 361 40.18 9.96 -50.69
N ASN A 362 40.86 11.25 -50.41
CA ASN A 362 40.41 12.85 -50.42
C ASN A 362 41.29 14.33 -50.11
N GLN A 363 40.81 15.71 -50.02
CA GLN A 363 41.37 17.25 -50.32
C GLN A 363 41.51 18.66 -49.32
N ARG A 364 41.66 20.08 -49.67
CA ARG A 364 42.09 21.49 -48.88
C ARG A 364 41.78 23.14 -49.31
N GLY A 365 42.21 24.39 -48.68
CA GLY A 365 41.94 26.01 -48.92
C GLY A 365 42.73 27.41 -48.31
N ASP A 366 42.38 28.84 -48.43
CA ASP A 366 43.18 30.27 -48.11
C ASP A 366 42.59 31.88 -47.83
N HIS A 367 43.31 33.15 -47.76
CA HIS A 367 43.12 34.66 -47.09
C HIS A 367 43.60 36.20 -47.73
N HIS A 368 43.74 37.62 -47.37
CA HIS A 368 43.39 39.00 -46.51
C HIS A 368 44.16 40.52 -46.84
N ILE A 369 44.20 41.93 -46.45
CA ILE A 369 43.64 43.29 -45.67
C ILE A 369 44.28 44.91 -45.89
N GLU A 370 43.97 46.18 -45.22
CA GLU A 370 44.22 47.81 -45.50
C GLU A 370 44.59 49.04 -44.34
N ALA A 371 44.68 50.50 -44.17
CA ALA A 371 44.69 52.05 -44.74
C ALA A 371 45.02 53.49 -43.79
N SER A 372 45.18 54.91 -44.16
CA SER A 372 45.37 56.33 -43.30
C SER A 372 45.64 57.96 -43.82
N SER A 373 45.55 59.25 -43.10
CA SER A 373 46.01 60.82 -43.42
C SER A 373 45.76 62.28 -42.53
N THR A 374 46.35 63.62 -42.68
CA THR A 374 45.96 65.21 -42.27
C THR A 374 46.94 66.60 -41.97
N GLN A 375 46.59 68.03 -41.96
CA GLN A 375 47.15 69.44 -41.24
C GLN A 375 47.12 71.11 -41.73
N LEU A 376 47.52 72.32 -41.02
CA LEU A 376 47.39 73.97 -41.20
C LEU A 376 48.42 75.14 -40.49
N GLU A 377 48.58 76.60 -40.29
CA GLU A 377 48.19 78.19 -40.52
C GLU A 377 49.23 79.46 -39.98
N GLU A 378 49.32 80.91 -39.79
CA GLU A 378 48.80 82.47 -39.97
C GLU A 378 49.68 83.89 -39.43
N GLY A 379 49.48 85.31 -39.67
CA GLY A 379 50.04 86.73 -39.00
C GLY A 379 50.18 88.27 -39.73
N LEU A 380 50.48 89.67 -39.40
CA LEU A 380 50.76 90.91 -38.38
C LEU A 380 50.84 92.60 -38.83
N ARG A 381 51.26 93.78 -38.09
CA ARG A 381 51.09 95.42 -38.34
C ARG A 381 51.91 96.76 -37.65
N ILE A 382 51.90 98.16 -38.05
CA ILE A 382 52.56 99.58 -37.47
C ILE A 382 51.91 101.14 -37.72
N GLY A 383 52.22 102.57 -37.56
CA GLY A 383 53.15 103.86 -37.17
C GLY A 383 52.55 105.45 -37.31
N SER A 384 52.91 106.87 -37.20
CA SER A 384 53.93 108.10 -36.82
C SER A 384 53.47 109.77 -36.79
N GLN A 385 54.25 110.98 -36.57
CA GLN A 385 53.87 112.56 -36.28
C GLN A 385 54.81 114.00 -36.46
N GLN A 386 54.43 115.39 -36.32
CA GLN A 386 55.20 116.86 -36.32
C GLN A 386 54.62 118.28 -35.59
N SER A 387 54.87 119.73 -35.56
CA SER A 387 55.42 121.11 -36.25
C SER A 387 55.84 122.57 -35.44
N VAL A 388 55.80 123.97 -35.85
CA VAL A 388 56.62 125.26 -35.21
C VAL A 388 56.59 126.99 -34.99
N GLU A 389 56.25 128.19 -35.71
CA GLU A 389 56.49 129.77 -35.47
C GLU A 389 55.93 130.44 -34.16
N ASP A 390 55.67 129.57 -33.20
CA ASP A 390 54.67 129.77 -32.17
C ASP A 390 55.17 130.66 -31.02
N LEU A 391 55.77 131.85 -31.25
CA LEU A 391 56.54 132.63 -30.23
C LEU A 391 55.82 133.87 -29.64
N ASP A 392 55.50 134.90 -30.43
CA ASP A 392 54.45 135.87 -30.05
C ASP A 392 53.04 135.25 -30.27
N ALA A 393 53.03 134.25 -31.16
CA ALA A 393 52.03 133.21 -31.18
C ALA A 393 52.05 132.32 -29.92
N GLN A 394 53.10 132.25 -29.07
CA GLN A 394 53.07 131.55 -27.77
C GLN A 394 52.30 132.35 -26.72
N PHE A 395 52.26 133.69 -26.76
CA PHE A 395 51.40 134.45 -25.84
C PHE A 395 49.93 134.48 -26.29
N LYS A 396 49.68 134.46 -27.60
CA LYS A 396 48.33 134.28 -28.16
C LYS A 396 47.85 132.83 -28.01
N ALA A 397 48.73 131.85 -28.22
CA ALA A 397 48.52 130.45 -27.89
C ALA A 397 48.31 130.34 -26.38
N TYR A 398 49.21 130.74 -25.49
CA TYR A 398 48.99 130.66 -24.04
C TYR A 398 47.64 131.23 -23.56
N ARG A 399 47.10 132.27 -24.22
CA ARG A 399 45.71 132.74 -23.96
C ARG A 399 44.62 131.86 -24.58
N VAL A 400 44.81 131.34 -25.80
CA VAL A 400 43.92 130.37 -26.47
C VAL A 400 44.01 129.00 -25.81
N GLU A 401 45.20 128.43 -25.66
CA GLU A 401 45.62 127.31 -24.80
C GLU A 401 45.02 127.43 -23.41
N MET A 402 45.19 128.51 -22.64
CA MET A 402 44.52 128.61 -21.32
C MET A 402 42.98 128.59 -21.45
N GLY A 403 42.42 129.16 -22.53
CA GLY A 403 41.00 129.04 -22.89
C GLY A 403 40.57 127.68 -23.46
N VAL A 404 41.52 126.83 -23.84
CA VAL A 404 41.38 125.46 -24.36
C VAL A 404 41.69 124.45 -23.26
N ASP A 405 42.50 124.79 -22.26
CA ASP A 405 42.91 123.98 -21.12
C ASP A 405 41.92 124.17 -19.98
N THR A 406 41.34 125.36 -19.79
CA THR A 406 40.10 125.50 -19.01
C THR A 406 38.92 124.80 -19.70
N LYS A 407 38.90 124.63 -21.02
CA LYS A 407 37.91 123.78 -21.70
C LYS A 407 38.21 122.30 -21.51
N LYS A 408 39.42 121.81 -21.79
CA LYS A 408 39.88 120.44 -21.53
C LYS A 408 39.62 120.07 -20.08
N LEU A 409 40.03 120.90 -19.10
CA LEU A 409 39.79 120.64 -17.68
C LEU A 409 38.30 120.54 -17.36
N ASN A 410 37.42 121.33 -18.00
CA ASN A 410 35.97 121.17 -17.86
C ASN A 410 35.44 119.93 -18.61
N GLU A 411 35.99 119.59 -19.78
CA GLU A 411 35.67 118.36 -20.52
C GLU A 411 36.12 117.12 -19.75
N ASP A 412 37.30 117.12 -19.13
CA ASP A 412 37.89 116.04 -18.33
C ASP A 412 37.21 115.93 -16.97
N LEU A 413 36.80 117.05 -16.37
CA LEU A 413 35.91 117.08 -15.21
C LEU A 413 34.50 116.58 -15.55
N ASN A 414 34.03 116.74 -16.79
CA ASN A 414 32.77 116.16 -17.26
C ASN A 414 32.92 114.70 -17.71
N ARG A 415 34.07 114.28 -18.28
CA ARG A 415 34.43 112.88 -18.58
C ARG A 415 34.53 112.09 -17.29
N SER A 416 35.32 112.54 -16.32
CA SER A 416 35.43 111.90 -15.01
C SER A 416 34.11 111.90 -14.23
N ARG A 417 33.23 112.91 -14.36
CA ARG A 417 31.85 112.85 -13.84
C ARG A 417 31.00 111.81 -14.58
N ALA A 418 31.12 111.69 -15.90
CA ALA A 418 30.41 110.69 -16.68
C ALA A 418 30.91 109.27 -16.34
N GLU A 419 32.22 109.05 -16.26
CA GLU A 419 32.87 107.81 -15.84
C GLU A 419 32.52 107.44 -14.39
N LEU A 420 32.45 108.42 -13.47
CA LEU A 420 32.00 108.21 -12.10
C LEU A 420 30.50 107.84 -12.05
N SER A 421 29.65 108.45 -12.87
CA SER A 421 28.24 108.04 -12.98
C SER A 421 28.08 106.66 -13.65
N GLN A 422 28.91 106.33 -14.64
CA GLN A 422 28.91 105.04 -15.33
C GLN A 422 29.40 103.92 -14.42
N THR A 423 30.46 104.16 -13.64
CA THR A 423 30.95 103.22 -12.61
C THR A 423 29.98 103.08 -11.45
N GLN A 424 29.28 104.14 -11.02
CA GLN A 424 28.17 104.04 -10.07
C GLN A 424 27.00 103.20 -10.62
N VAL A 425 26.62 103.36 -11.90
CA VAL A 425 25.60 102.53 -12.55
C VAL A 425 26.06 101.08 -12.72
N LEU A 426 27.34 100.82 -13.00
CA LEU A 426 27.90 99.48 -13.05
C LEU A 426 27.95 98.83 -11.65
N LEU A 427 28.33 99.59 -10.61
CA LEU A 427 28.32 99.16 -9.22
C LEU A 427 26.88 98.81 -8.75
N ALA A 428 25.90 99.65 -9.08
CA ALA A 428 24.50 99.38 -8.79
C ALA A 428 24.00 98.11 -9.51
N LYS A 429 24.42 97.89 -10.77
CA LYS A 429 24.11 96.66 -11.52
C LYS A 429 24.79 95.42 -10.93
N SER A 430 26.06 95.49 -10.54
CA SER A 430 26.76 94.37 -9.90
C SER A 430 26.16 94.05 -8.53
N ASN A 431 25.77 95.07 -7.75
CA ASN A 431 25.13 94.86 -6.46
C ASN A 431 23.75 94.20 -6.63
N ALA A 432 22.90 94.69 -7.53
CA ALA A 432 21.62 94.05 -7.85
C ALA A 432 21.79 92.62 -8.40
N GLN A 433 22.86 92.33 -9.15
CA GLN A 433 23.19 90.99 -9.60
C GLN A 433 23.65 90.08 -8.44
N ILE A 434 24.44 90.61 -7.50
CA ILE A 434 24.86 89.91 -6.27
C ILE A 434 23.67 89.64 -5.35
N GLU A 435 22.74 90.60 -5.21
CA GLU A 435 21.49 90.44 -4.46
C GLU A 435 20.60 89.35 -5.09
N CYS A 436 20.37 89.40 -6.40
CA CYS A 436 19.64 88.36 -7.14
C CYS A 436 20.29 86.97 -7.03
N LEU A 437 21.62 86.87 -7.09
CA LEU A 437 22.34 85.63 -6.86
C LEU A 437 22.23 85.16 -5.40
N ASN A 438 22.29 86.05 -4.42
CA ASN A 438 22.12 85.74 -3.00
C ASN A 438 20.69 85.28 -2.69
N GLU A 439 19.66 85.89 -3.28
CA GLU A 439 18.27 85.44 -3.19
C GLU A 439 18.10 84.06 -3.84
N ARG A 440 18.69 83.84 -5.02
CA ARG A 440 18.71 82.51 -5.67
C ARG A 440 19.43 81.47 -4.81
N HIS A 441 20.55 81.80 -4.17
CA HIS A 441 21.26 80.89 -3.27
C HIS A 441 20.48 80.61 -1.98
N LYS A 442 19.78 81.60 -1.42
CA LYS A 442 18.85 81.40 -0.28
C LYS A 442 17.68 80.50 -0.67
N ALA A 443 17.07 80.74 -1.83
CA ALA A 443 15.99 79.91 -2.35
C ALA A 443 16.44 78.46 -2.61
N LEU A 444 17.60 78.26 -3.24
CA LEU A 444 18.18 76.93 -3.44
C LEU A 444 18.57 76.24 -2.13
N GLY A 445 19.07 76.99 -1.15
CA GLY A 445 19.31 76.48 0.20
C GLY A 445 18.02 76.05 0.90
N GLN A 446 16.94 76.81 0.74
CA GLN A 446 15.61 76.46 1.25
C GLN A 446 15.04 75.23 0.55
N THR A 447 15.08 75.13 -0.79
CA THR A 447 14.62 73.92 -1.50
C THR A 447 15.44 72.70 -1.15
N ASN A 448 16.77 72.82 -1.03
CA ASN A 448 17.61 71.71 -0.60
C ASN A 448 17.33 71.29 0.86
N SER A 449 17.00 72.24 1.75
CA SER A 449 16.55 71.95 3.11
C SER A 449 15.20 71.23 3.13
N MET A 450 14.24 71.66 2.31
CA MET A 450 12.95 70.97 2.14
C MET A 450 13.15 69.55 1.59
N HIS A 451 13.93 69.37 0.53
CA HIS A 451 14.21 68.04 -0.03
C HIS A 451 14.99 67.14 0.93
N ALA A 452 15.85 67.69 1.79
CA ALA A 452 16.50 66.94 2.86
C ALA A 452 15.48 66.48 3.93
N GLN A 453 14.54 67.33 4.31
CA GLN A 453 13.44 66.97 5.24
C GLN A 453 12.47 65.96 4.61
N GLU A 454 12.14 66.11 3.32
CA GLU A 454 11.35 65.14 2.56
C GLU A 454 12.05 63.78 2.52
N MET A 455 13.34 63.73 2.14
CA MET A 455 14.14 62.49 2.16
C MET A 455 14.26 61.88 3.56
N GLN A 456 14.40 62.70 4.62
CA GLN A 456 14.40 62.21 6.00
C GLN A 456 13.03 61.65 6.41
N SER A 457 11.92 62.25 5.96
CA SER A 457 10.57 61.75 6.20
C SER A 457 10.27 60.46 5.43
N LEU A 458 10.74 60.36 4.18
CA LEU A 458 10.60 59.19 3.31
C LEU A 458 11.44 58.02 3.81
N THR A 459 12.69 58.26 4.23
CA THR A 459 13.53 57.21 4.84
C THR A 459 12.98 56.76 6.19
N ALA A 460 12.51 57.66 7.06
CA ALA A 460 11.82 57.29 8.29
C ALA A 460 10.54 56.48 8.04
N SER A 461 9.75 56.84 7.01
CA SER A 461 8.57 56.08 6.58
C SER A 461 8.93 54.70 6.03
N ASN A 462 10.02 54.59 5.26
CA ASN A 462 10.50 53.33 4.70
C ASN A 462 11.02 52.38 5.81
N VAL A 463 11.76 52.90 6.80
CA VAL A 463 12.17 52.13 7.99
C VAL A 463 10.95 51.66 8.79
N LYS A 464 9.93 52.49 8.98
CA LYS A 464 8.66 52.08 9.62
C LYS A 464 7.93 50.99 8.81
N LEU A 465 7.91 51.11 7.48
CA LEU A 465 7.34 50.08 6.60
C LEU A 465 8.12 48.76 6.68
N GLN A 466 9.45 48.79 6.73
CA GLN A 466 10.29 47.62 6.95
C GLN A 466 10.03 46.99 8.33
N GLU A 467 9.89 47.80 9.39
CA GLU A 467 9.53 47.32 10.73
C GLU A 467 8.13 46.68 10.76
N HIS A 468 7.17 47.22 9.99
CA HIS A 468 5.84 46.63 9.81
C HIS A 468 5.86 45.35 8.98
N ILE A 469 6.71 45.26 7.95
CA ILE A 469 6.92 44.03 7.17
C ILE A 469 7.48 42.94 8.07
N ALA A 470 8.56 43.19 8.81
CA ALA A 470 9.15 42.22 9.73
C ALA A 470 8.18 41.76 10.84
N LYS A 471 7.33 42.66 11.35
CA LYS A 471 6.25 42.31 12.29
C LYS A 471 5.17 41.44 11.64
N ASN A 472 4.78 41.74 10.39
CA ASN A 472 3.81 40.93 9.66
C ASN A 472 4.39 39.57 9.28
N GLU A 473 5.67 39.48 8.93
CA GLU A 473 6.40 38.23 8.64
C GLU A 473 6.54 37.34 9.86
N THR A 474 6.88 37.90 11.04
CA THR A 474 6.95 37.14 12.29
C THR A 474 5.57 36.66 12.77
N LEU A 475 4.51 37.47 12.59
CA LEU A 475 3.12 37.02 12.82
C LEU A 475 2.69 35.95 11.81
N LEU A 476 3.14 36.03 10.55
CA LEU A 476 2.92 34.97 9.55
C LEU A 476 3.66 33.68 9.90
N HIS A 477 4.88 33.79 10.46
CA HIS A 477 5.64 32.65 10.93
C HIS A 477 4.90 31.95 12.08
N GLN A 478 4.50 32.70 13.12
CA GLN A 478 3.70 32.19 14.25
C GLN A 478 2.36 31.58 13.81
N ALA A 479 1.69 32.20 12.84
CA ALA A 479 0.48 31.64 12.25
C ALA A 479 0.76 30.31 11.53
N ASN A 480 1.83 30.23 10.73
CA ASN A 480 2.24 29.03 10.02
C ASN A 480 2.69 27.92 10.99
N GLU A 481 3.47 28.24 12.02
CA GLU A 481 3.83 27.32 13.12
C GLU A 481 2.58 26.74 13.77
N SER A 482 1.61 27.59 14.14
CA SER A 482 0.34 27.12 14.72
C SER A 482 -0.48 26.23 13.77
N VAL A 483 -0.43 26.51 12.46
CA VAL A 483 -1.08 25.67 11.43
C VAL A 483 -0.33 24.35 11.24
N ILE A 484 1.00 24.33 11.32
CA ILE A 484 1.82 23.12 11.28
C ILE A 484 1.57 22.28 12.55
N GLU A 485 1.57 22.87 13.73
CA GLU A 485 1.19 22.21 14.99
C GLU A 485 -0.20 21.58 14.88
N MET A 486 -1.20 22.31 14.37
CA MET A 486 -2.57 21.80 14.24
C MET A 486 -2.70 20.73 13.15
N LYS A 487 -1.91 20.80 12.07
CA LYS A 487 -1.78 19.70 11.10
C LYS A 487 -1.12 18.47 11.72
N ASN A 488 -0.04 18.63 12.46
CA ASN A 488 0.67 17.52 13.11
C ASN A 488 -0.21 16.84 14.17
N LYS A 489 -0.97 17.63 14.95
CA LYS A 489 -2.00 17.12 15.87
C LYS A 489 -3.14 16.41 15.12
N CYS A 490 -3.53 16.90 13.94
CA CYS A 490 -4.52 16.24 13.09
C CYS A 490 -3.99 14.90 12.55
N HIS A 491 -2.77 14.85 12.00
CA HIS A 491 -2.13 13.63 11.51
C HIS A 491 -1.87 12.61 12.62
N PHE A 492 -1.45 13.06 13.81
CA PHE A 492 -1.34 12.19 14.99
C PHE A 492 -2.69 11.57 15.38
N LEU A 493 -3.78 12.35 15.40
CA LEU A 493 -5.12 11.85 15.68
C LEU A 493 -5.67 10.97 14.53
N GLN A 494 -5.33 11.25 13.28
CA GLN A 494 -5.66 10.40 12.13
C GLN A 494 -4.96 9.04 12.26
N HIS A 495 -3.65 9.01 12.43
CA HIS A 495 -2.90 7.77 12.63
C HIS A 495 -3.35 7.02 13.89
N GLN A 496 -3.67 7.70 15.00
CA GLN A 496 -4.23 7.05 16.18
C GLN A 496 -5.61 6.41 15.88
N VAL A 497 -6.47 7.07 15.12
CA VAL A 497 -7.77 6.50 14.67
C VAL A 497 -7.54 5.33 13.71
N GLU A 498 -6.61 5.45 12.76
CA GLU A 498 -6.25 4.39 11.81
C GLU A 498 -5.72 3.15 12.55
N THR A 499 -4.75 3.31 13.46
CA THR A 499 -4.23 2.25 14.32
C THR A 499 -5.35 1.60 15.13
N LEU A 500 -6.21 2.39 15.80
CA LEU A 500 -7.36 1.85 16.55
C LEU A 500 -8.38 1.12 15.65
N THR A 501 -8.56 1.53 14.38
CA THR A 501 -9.40 0.78 13.44
C THR A 501 -8.75 -0.53 12.97
N MET A 502 -7.44 -0.53 12.73
CA MET A 502 -6.67 -1.75 12.41
C MET A 502 -6.68 -2.73 13.58
N GLU A 503 -6.40 -2.27 14.79
CA GLU A 503 -6.50 -3.07 16.02
C GLU A 503 -7.90 -3.67 16.17
N ARG A 504 -8.97 -2.86 16.02
CA ARG A 504 -10.35 -3.33 16.09
C ARG A 504 -10.64 -4.41 15.03
N GLU A 505 -10.07 -4.31 13.84
CA GLU A 505 -10.27 -5.29 12.77
C GLU A 505 -9.46 -6.57 12.99
N VAL A 506 -8.25 -6.48 13.55
CA VAL A 506 -7.49 -7.64 14.06
C VAL A 506 -8.26 -8.33 15.20
N TRP A 507 -8.76 -7.59 16.19
CA TRP A 507 -9.58 -8.15 17.28
C TRP A 507 -10.85 -8.81 16.78
N LYS A 508 -11.54 -8.21 15.81
CA LYS A 508 -12.71 -8.81 15.15
C LYS A 508 -12.34 -10.06 14.32
N GLY A 509 -11.14 -10.11 13.75
CA GLY A 509 -10.59 -11.30 13.10
C GLY A 509 -10.20 -12.41 14.08
N VAL A 510 -9.78 -12.07 15.30
CA VAL A 510 -9.58 -13.02 16.41
C VAL A 510 -10.93 -13.54 16.91
N GLU A 511 -11.91 -12.66 17.15
CA GLU A 511 -13.29 -13.03 17.52
C GLU A 511 -13.93 -13.94 16.45
N GLY A 512 -13.77 -13.61 15.17
CA GLY A 512 -14.24 -14.41 14.04
C GLY A 512 -13.63 -15.82 13.99
N ARG A 513 -12.32 -15.95 14.28
CA ARG A 513 -11.65 -17.26 14.37
C ARG A 513 -12.13 -18.05 15.58
N LEU A 514 -12.12 -17.45 16.78
CA LEU A 514 -12.56 -18.12 18.01
C LEU A 514 -14.03 -18.54 17.97
N THR A 515 -14.91 -17.75 17.33
CA THR A 515 -16.32 -18.14 17.12
C THR A 515 -16.47 -19.23 16.05
N ALA A 516 -15.64 -19.23 14.99
CA ALA A 516 -15.59 -20.31 14.02
C ALA A 516 -15.10 -21.63 14.66
N GLU A 517 -14.02 -21.60 15.43
CA GLU A 517 -13.45 -22.73 16.18
C GLU A 517 -14.43 -23.27 17.23
N ASN A 518 -15.11 -22.40 17.99
CA ASN A 518 -16.16 -22.83 18.92
C ASN A 518 -17.34 -23.48 18.16
N SER A 519 -17.64 -23.00 16.94
CA SER A 519 -18.64 -23.64 16.07
C SER A 519 -18.19 -25.01 15.54
N SER A 520 -16.90 -25.22 15.18
CA SER A 520 -16.39 -26.53 14.75
C SER A 520 -16.31 -27.49 15.92
N LEU A 521 -15.75 -27.09 17.07
CA LEU A 521 -15.73 -27.88 18.30
C LEU A 521 -17.15 -28.25 18.77
N THR A 522 -18.14 -27.38 18.58
CA THR A 522 -19.55 -27.70 18.86
C THR A 522 -20.12 -28.72 17.85
N ARG A 523 -19.79 -28.61 16.56
CA ARG A 523 -20.17 -29.62 15.54
C ARG A 523 -19.50 -30.97 15.81
N GLU A 524 -18.22 -30.98 16.12
CA GLU A 524 -17.43 -32.17 16.47
C GLU A 524 -17.97 -32.83 17.74
N ARG A 525 -18.22 -32.06 18.80
CA ARG A 525 -18.88 -32.55 20.03
C ARG A 525 -20.25 -33.17 19.73
N ASN A 526 -21.05 -32.55 18.86
CA ASN A 526 -22.35 -33.11 18.46
C ASN A 526 -22.18 -34.40 17.64
N ASN A 527 -21.26 -34.43 16.68
CA ASN A 527 -20.92 -35.64 15.92
C ASN A 527 -20.41 -36.77 16.83
N ILE A 528 -19.56 -36.47 17.81
CA ILE A 528 -19.09 -37.43 18.83
C ILE A 528 -20.26 -37.92 19.70
N ASN A 529 -21.20 -37.04 20.09
CA ASN A 529 -22.40 -37.44 20.81
C ASN A 529 -23.32 -38.35 19.96
N ASP A 530 -23.45 -38.09 18.67
CA ASP A 530 -24.29 -38.89 17.76
C ASP A 530 -23.62 -40.21 17.38
N ILE A 531 -22.29 -40.24 17.21
CA ILE A 531 -21.49 -41.48 17.15
C ILE A 531 -21.64 -42.27 18.46
N LEU A 532 -21.58 -41.62 19.63
CA LEU A 532 -21.77 -42.28 20.93
C LEU A 532 -23.19 -42.85 21.06
N ARG A 533 -24.22 -42.14 20.63
CA ARG A 533 -25.61 -42.64 20.55
C ARG A 533 -25.74 -43.83 19.61
N ASN A 534 -25.11 -43.77 18.44
CA ASN A 534 -25.11 -44.86 17.46
C ASN A 534 -24.37 -46.09 18.01
N VAL A 535 -23.23 -45.90 18.69
CA VAL A 535 -22.49 -46.98 19.38
C VAL A 535 -23.31 -47.56 20.53
N GLN A 536 -24.01 -46.73 21.32
CA GLN A 536 -24.91 -47.21 22.38
C GLN A 536 -26.13 -47.97 21.83
N SER A 537 -26.69 -47.56 20.69
CA SER A 537 -27.75 -48.33 20.01
C SER A 537 -27.20 -49.65 19.48
N MET A 538 -26.07 -49.61 18.76
CA MET A 538 -25.39 -50.81 18.26
C MET A 538 -25.02 -51.77 19.38
N GLN A 539 -24.53 -51.29 20.52
CA GLN A 539 -24.30 -52.09 21.72
C GLN A 539 -25.60 -52.69 22.25
N GLY A 540 -26.67 -51.90 22.37
CA GLY A 540 -27.99 -52.40 22.74
C GLY A 540 -28.56 -53.46 21.77
N ASP A 541 -28.31 -53.33 20.47
CA ASP A 541 -28.74 -54.28 19.44
C ASP A 541 -27.85 -55.53 19.37
N ILE A 542 -26.55 -55.40 19.66
CA ILE A 542 -25.62 -56.52 19.88
C ILE A 542 -26.00 -57.25 21.18
N GLU A 543 -26.37 -56.56 22.25
CA GLU A 543 -26.88 -57.17 23.49
C GLU A 543 -28.22 -57.87 23.27
N ARG A 544 -29.17 -57.26 22.54
CA ARG A 544 -30.45 -57.89 22.16
C ARG A 544 -30.22 -59.15 21.34
N THR A 545 -29.40 -59.08 20.29
CA THR A 545 -29.11 -60.24 19.42
C THR A 545 -28.29 -61.31 20.12
N ASN A 546 -27.39 -60.96 21.05
CA ASN A 546 -26.70 -61.91 21.92
C ASN A 546 -27.63 -62.56 22.96
N LEU A 547 -28.58 -61.81 23.53
CA LEU A 547 -29.61 -62.37 24.41
C LEU A 547 -30.57 -63.27 23.63
N GLU A 548 -30.88 -62.95 22.38
CA GLU A 548 -31.66 -63.83 21.50
C GLU A 548 -30.89 -65.07 21.07
N SER A 549 -29.64 -64.95 20.63
CA SER A 549 -28.81 -66.11 20.24
C SER A 549 -28.58 -67.02 21.45
N ARG A 550 -28.31 -66.44 22.62
CA ARG A 550 -28.25 -67.16 23.91
C ARG A 550 -29.57 -67.86 24.23
N ARG A 551 -30.72 -67.19 24.15
CA ARG A 551 -32.05 -67.83 24.37
C ARG A 551 -32.34 -68.94 23.36
N ARG A 552 -31.91 -68.81 22.11
CA ARG A 552 -32.04 -69.85 21.07
C ARG A 552 -31.15 -71.05 21.40
N LEU A 553 -29.91 -70.82 21.84
CA LEU A 553 -28.98 -71.86 22.28
C LEU A 553 -29.45 -72.54 23.58
N GLU A 554 -29.89 -71.78 24.59
CA GLU A 554 -30.51 -72.32 25.81
C GLU A 554 -31.77 -73.13 25.48
N SER A 555 -32.60 -72.71 24.52
CA SER A 555 -33.73 -73.51 24.04
C SER A 555 -33.31 -74.80 23.30
N GLN A 556 -32.20 -74.77 22.55
CA GLN A 556 -31.63 -75.96 21.92
C GLN A 556 -31.01 -76.91 22.95
N ILE A 557 -30.28 -76.40 23.93
CA ILE A 557 -29.73 -77.16 25.06
C ILE A 557 -30.87 -77.83 25.82
N ASN A 558 -31.90 -77.09 26.25
CA ASN A 558 -33.06 -77.67 26.95
C ASN A 558 -33.74 -78.78 26.12
N LYS A 559 -33.86 -78.62 24.78
CA LYS A 559 -34.39 -79.66 23.88
C LYS A 559 -33.49 -80.90 23.81
N MET A 560 -32.18 -80.70 23.73
CA MET A 560 -31.20 -81.79 23.72
C MET A 560 -31.12 -82.49 25.08
N GLU A 561 -31.26 -81.77 26.19
CA GLU A 561 -31.33 -82.32 27.54
C GLU A 561 -32.59 -83.15 27.75
N ILE A 562 -33.76 -82.68 27.27
CA ILE A 562 -35.01 -83.46 27.23
C ILE A 562 -34.82 -84.71 26.37
N GLN A 563 -34.26 -84.61 25.16
CA GLN A 563 -33.98 -85.79 24.33
C GLN A 563 -33.01 -86.76 24.99
N ILE A 564 -31.96 -86.26 25.66
CA ILE A 564 -31.01 -87.08 26.43
C ILE A 564 -31.71 -87.72 27.63
N GLN A 565 -32.68 -87.07 28.27
CA GLN A 565 -33.51 -87.67 29.31
C GLN A 565 -34.42 -88.76 28.72
N ASP A 566 -35.15 -88.49 27.64
CA ASP A 566 -35.96 -89.48 26.91
C ASP A 566 -35.14 -90.71 26.51
N PHE A 567 -33.92 -90.52 26.00
CA PHE A 567 -33.01 -91.60 25.65
C PHE A 567 -32.49 -92.34 26.88
N LYS A 568 -32.17 -91.64 27.99
CA LYS A 568 -31.82 -92.30 29.26
C LYS A 568 -32.98 -93.10 29.85
N GLU A 569 -34.22 -92.64 29.69
CA GLU A 569 -35.41 -93.36 30.14
C GLU A 569 -35.74 -94.55 29.23
N LYS A 570 -35.61 -94.42 27.91
CA LYS A 570 -35.67 -95.54 26.97
C LYS A 570 -34.60 -96.60 27.27
N ILE A 571 -33.34 -96.19 27.46
CA ILE A 571 -32.24 -97.10 27.81
C ILE A 571 -32.48 -97.77 29.18
N LYS A 572 -33.05 -97.08 30.17
CA LYS A 572 -33.49 -97.71 31.43
C LYS A 572 -34.53 -98.78 31.15
N VAL A 573 -35.62 -98.44 30.46
CA VAL A 573 -36.72 -99.38 30.13
C VAL A 573 -36.21 -100.58 29.32
N GLU A 574 -35.33 -100.37 28.34
CA GLU A 574 -34.69 -101.46 27.58
C GLU A 574 -33.76 -102.30 28.46
N SER A 575 -33.00 -101.70 29.38
CA SER A 575 -32.14 -102.44 30.33
C SER A 575 -32.95 -103.23 31.35
N GLU A 576 -34.11 -102.71 31.78
CA GLU A 576 -35.05 -103.39 32.67
C GLU A 576 -35.78 -104.53 31.93
N ALA A 577 -36.19 -104.31 30.67
CA ALA A 577 -36.76 -105.36 29.81
C ALA A 577 -35.73 -106.46 29.49
N ALA A 578 -34.47 -106.09 29.22
CA ALA A 578 -33.38 -107.04 29.03
C ALA A 578 -33.07 -107.81 30.32
N ARG A 579 -33.11 -107.15 31.49
CA ARG A 579 -32.95 -107.80 32.80
C ARG A 579 -34.12 -108.74 33.12
N GLN A 580 -35.36 -108.36 32.81
CA GLN A 580 -36.54 -109.22 32.95
C GLN A 580 -36.45 -110.42 32.00
N SER A 581 -36.04 -110.21 30.75
CA SER A 581 -35.83 -111.29 29.76
C SER A 581 -34.70 -112.25 30.19
N ASN A 582 -33.61 -111.74 30.75
CA ASN A 582 -32.55 -112.58 31.30
C ASN A 582 -33.00 -113.33 32.56
N LEU A 583 -33.77 -112.70 33.46
CA LEU A 583 -34.35 -113.40 34.62
C LEU A 583 -35.33 -114.51 34.17
N GLN A 584 -36.13 -114.29 33.13
CA GLN A 584 -36.98 -115.31 32.51
C GLN A 584 -36.15 -116.45 31.90
N ARG A 585 -35.02 -116.15 31.24
CA ARG A 585 -34.08 -117.16 30.74
C ARG A 585 -33.41 -117.93 31.87
N GLU A 586 -32.99 -117.28 32.95
CA GLU A 586 -32.37 -117.91 34.12
C GLU A 586 -33.36 -118.84 34.82
N ILE A 587 -34.61 -118.43 35.00
CA ILE A 587 -35.68 -119.29 35.52
C ILE A 587 -35.92 -120.49 34.59
N ALA A 588 -36.02 -120.27 33.27
CA ALA A 588 -36.19 -121.36 32.31
C ALA A 588 -34.99 -122.33 32.30
N VAL A 589 -33.76 -121.82 32.40
CA VAL A 589 -32.54 -122.63 32.51
C VAL A 589 -32.52 -123.41 33.83
N ALA A 590 -32.93 -122.82 34.95
CA ALA A 590 -33.07 -123.52 36.22
C ALA A 590 -34.15 -124.63 36.15
N ASP A 591 -35.27 -124.38 35.48
CA ASP A 591 -36.30 -125.40 35.21
C ASP A 591 -35.78 -126.54 34.31
N TYR A 592 -34.97 -126.23 33.29
CA TYR A 592 -34.34 -127.24 32.45
C TYR A 592 -33.24 -128.01 33.19
N GLN A 593 -32.46 -127.35 34.05
CA GLN A 593 -31.50 -128.00 34.94
C GLN A 593 -32.22 -128.93 35.92
N GLN A 594 -33.28 -128.49 36.61
CA GLN A 594 -34.09 -129.38 37.45
C GLN A 594 -34.70 -130.56 36.70
N LYS A 595 -35.06 -130.40 35.42
CA LYS A 595 -35.54 -131.52 34.57
C LYS A 595 -34.41 -132.47 34.20
N LEU A 596 -33.22 -131.96 33.89
CA LEU A 596 -32.01 -132.77 33.65
C LEU A 596 -31.55 -133.48 34.93
N ASP A 597 -31.61 -132.84 36.09
CA ASP A 597 -31.29 -133.44 37.38
C ASP A 597 -32.31 -134.54 37.74
N LYS A 598 -33.60 -134.34 37.47
CA LYS A 598 -34.63 -135.38 37.62
C LYS A 598 -34.37 -136.55 36.67
N LEU A 599 -34.16 -136.29 35.38
CA LEU A 599 -33.87 -137.33 34.38
C LEU A 599 -32.55 -138.07 34.65
N THR A 600 -31.50 -137.40 35.12
CA THR A 600 -30.23 -138.04 35.48
C THR A 600 -30.36 -138.86 36.76
N ASN A 601 -31.12 -138.41 37.76
CA ASN A 601 -31.47 -139.23 38.92
C ASN A 601 -32.35 -140.44 38.53
N GLU A 602 -33.33 -140.27 37.65
CA GLU A 602 -34.14 -141.37 37.10
C GLU A 602 -33.29 -142.36 36.29
N HIS A 603 -32.31 -141.88 35.51
CA HIS A 603 -31.33 -142.72 34.80
C HIS A 603 -30.36 -143.41 35.76
N LEU A 604 -29.91 -142.76 36.84
CA LEU A 604 -29.06 -143.37 37.87
C LEU A 604 -29.82 -144.46 38.62
N LEU A 605 -31.03 -144.18 39.11
CA LEU A 605 -31.93 -145.16 39.72
C LEU A 605 -32.26 -146.30 38.74
N SER A 606 -32.47 -146.00 37.47
CA SER A 606 -32.67 -147.03 36.43
C SER A 606 -31.41 -147.87 36.21
N ARG A 607 -30.21 -147.29 36.32
CA ARG A 607 -28.93 -148.00 36.19
C ARG A 607 -28.57 -148.81 37.44
N GLU A 608 -28.98 -148.36 38.62
CA GLU A 608 -28.90 -149.10 39.89
C GLU A 608 -29.90 -150.27 39.92
N ASN A 609 -31.13 -150.05 39.43
CA ASN A 609 -32.08 -151.12 39.20
C ASN A 609 -31.59 -152.11 38.13
N LEU A 610 -30.93 -151.62 37.07
CA LEU A 610 -30.33 -152.48 36.04
C LEU A 610 -29.12 -153.26 36.58
N SER A 611 -28.28 -152.68 37.44
CA SER A 611 -27.15 -153.39 38.04
C SER A 611 -27.61 -154.38 39.11
N ALA A 612 -28.62 -154.04 39.92
CA ALA A 612 -29.28 -154.98 40.83
C ALA A 612 -29.95 -156.13 40.06
N ALA A 613 -30.62 -155.84 38.93
CA ALA A 613 -31.15 -156.85 38.03
C ALA A 613 -30.05 -157.66 37.33
N SER A 614 -28.89 -157.08 37.02
CA SER A 614 -27.72 -157.80 36.49
C SER A 614 -27.14 -158.76 37.53
N VAL A 615 -26.96 -158.33 38.78
CA VAL A 615 -26.51 -159.19 39.88
C VAL A 615 -27.53 -160.29 40.20
N ALA A 616 -28.83 -159.98 40.14
CA ALA A 616 -29.88 -160.99 40.25
C ALA A 616 -29.87 -161.97 39.05
N LYS A 617 -29.63 -161.47 37.84
CA LYS A 617 -29.45 -162.29 36.63
C LYS A 617 -28.21 -163.15 36.71
N GLU A 618 -27.07 -162.64 37.18
CA GLU A 618 -25.83 -163.38 37.40
C GLU A 618 -26.01 -164.45 38.47
N HIS A 619 -26.77 -164.18 39.54
CA HIS A 619 -27.12 -165.19 40.53
C HIS A 619 -28.05 -166.26 39.96
N LEU A 620 -29.04 -165.88 39.16
CA LEU A 620 -29.90 -166.82 38.44
C LEU A 620 -29.14 -167.59 37.35
N GLU A 621 -28.17 -166.99 36.67
CA GLU A 621 -27.30 -167.66 35.70
C GLU A 621 -26.30 -168.59 36.38
N ALA A 622 -25.86 -168.29 37.62
CA ALA A 622 -25.11 -169.23 38.44
C ALA A 622 -25.97 -170.45 38.82
N GLN A 623 -27.19 -170.23 39.33
CA GLN A 623 -28.16 -171.30 39.64
C GLN A 623 -28.53 -172.12 38.39
N VAL A 624 -28.77 -171.45 37.26
CA VAL A 624 -29.00 -172.08 35.95
C VAL A 624 -27.75 -172.81 35.48
N SER A 625 -26.53 -172.35 35.76
CA SER A 625 -25.29 -173.09 35.42
C SER A 625 -25.16 -174.38 36.23
N ASP A 626 -25.57 -174.39 37.50
CA ASP A 626 -25.53 -175.60 38.34
C ASP A 626 -26.66 -176.57 38.01
N LEU A 627 -27.85 -176.06 37.66
CA LEU A 627 -28.91 -176.86 37.06
C LEU A 627 -28.49 -177.39 35.68
N GLN A 628 -27.82 -176.60 34.85
CA GLN A 628 -27.26 -177.01 33.55
C GLN A 628 -26.15 -178.03 33.70
N LYS A 629 -25.33 -178.01 34.77
CA LYS A 629 -24.38 -179.11 35.07
C LYS A 629 -25.12 -180.40 35.43
N GLN A 630 -26.17 -180.30 36.25
CA GLN A 630 -27.03 -181.46 36.60
C GLN A 630 -27.87 -181.99 35.43
N VAL A 631 -28.16 -181.14 34.44
CA VAL A 631 -28.86 -181.46 33.20
C VAL A 631 -27.90 -181.99 32.14
N ALA A 632 -26.71 -181.42 31.96
CA ALA A 632 -25.67 -181.91 31.03
C ALA A 632 -25.26 -183.36 31.32
N ILE A 633 -25.10 -183.73 32.60
CA ILE A 633 -24.84 -185.13 33.04
C ILE A 633 -25.99 -186.09 32.65
N LYS A 634 -27.19 -185.56 32.37
CA LYS A 634 -28.36 -186.32 31.87
C LYS A 634 -28.55 -186.19 30.35
N GLU A 635 -28.08 -185.10 29.73
CA GLU A 635 -28.13 -184.85 28.29
C GLU A 635 -26.99 -185.51 27.51
N GLU A 636 -25.82 -185.74 28.11
CA GLU A 636 -24.78 -186.63 27.54
C GLU A 636 -25.26 -188.09 27.42
N ARG A 637 -26.36 -188.45 28.11
CA ARG A 637 -27.09 -189.72 27.91
C ARG A 637 -28.24 -189.62 26.90
N LEU A 638 -28.57 -188.43 26.40
CA LEU A 638 -29.75 -188.17 25.57
C LEU A 638 -29.41 -187.57 24.21
N ARG A 639 -28.67 -188.37 23.44
CA ARG A 639 -28.56 -188.37 21.96
C ARG A 639 -27.77 -187.21 21.36
N VAL A 640 -26.65 -187.43 20.65
CA VAL A 640 -26.37 -188.41 19.56
C VAL A 640 -27.17 -188.16 18.27
N TYR A 641 -28.04 -187.14 18.22
CA TYR A 641 -28.61 -186.65 16.96
C TYR A 641 -28.56 -185.11 16.89
N GLU A 642 -27.54 -184.62 16.16
CA GLU A 642 -27.49 -183.33 15.45
C GLU A 642 -27.67 -182.03 16.28
N GLY A 643 -26.62 -181.25 16.59
CA GLY A 643 -25.18 -181.50 16.43
C GLY A 643 -24.48 -180.70 15.30
N HIS A 644 -23.81 -179.60 15.70
CA HIS A 644 -22.60 -179.00 15.08
C HIS A 644 -22.75 -178.17 13.77
N ARG A 645 -22.50 -176.83 13.84
CA ARG A 645 -21.29 -176.07 13.39
C ARG A 645 -21.27 -175.73 11.87
N ARG A 646 -21.10 -174.49 11.35
CA ARG A 646 -20.39 -173.23 11.74
C ARG A 646 -18.84 -173.37 11.64
N PRO A 647 -18.03 -172.39 11.14
CA PRO A 647 -18.30 -171.01 10.69
C PRO A 647 -17.65 -170.60 9.33
N ALA A 648 -17.59 -169.27 9.09
CA ALA A 648 -16.62 -168.50 8.25
C ALA A 648 -16.95 -168.28 6.75
N ALA A 649 -16.70 -167.09 6.16
CA ALA A 649 -16.40 -165.77 6.76
C ALA A 649 -16.65 -164.59 5.80
N LEU A 650 -16.90 -163.42 6.43
CA LEU A 650 -16.72 -162.03 5.98
C LEU A 650 -17.58 -161.39 4.86
N ASP A 651 -17.95 -160.15 5.19
CA ASP A 651 -18.09 -158.95 4.35
C ASP A 651 -19.28 -158.79 3.38
N ASN A 652 -20.36 -158.19 3.88
CA ASN A 652 -21.06 -157.09 3.18
C ASN A 652 -21.94 -156.26 4.14
N GLY A 653 -22.29 -155.04 3.75
CA GLY A 653 -23.06 -154.08 4.55
C GLY A 653 -23.39 -152.79 3.78
N ILE A 654 -23.99 -152.88 2.59
CA ILE A 654 -25.46 -152.80 2.39
C ILE A 654 -25.95 -151.34 2.62
N GLU A 655 -26.22 -150.50 1.61
CA GLU A 655 -27.17 -150.59 0.46
C GLU A 655 -28.66 -150.67 0.83
N VAL A 656 -29.49 -150.60 -0.24
CA VAL A 656 -30.82 -151.21 -0.46
C VAL A 656 -31.98 -150.22 -0.26
N ASN A 657 -32.90 -149.94 -1.20
CA ASN A 657 -33.46 -150.65 -2.38
C ASN A 657 -34.03 -149.60 -3.38
N LEU A 658 -34.33 -149.84 -4.66
CA LEU A 658 -33.81 -150.72 -5.73
C LEU A 658 -34.42 -150.23 -7.06
N ALA A 659 -33.88 -150.63 -8.22
CA ALA A 659 -34.49 -150.40 -9.53
C ALA A 659 -34.41 -151.64 -10.44
N ALA A 660 -35.49 -151.86 -11.21
CA ALA A 660 -35.66 -152.65 -12.45
C ALA A 660 -34.94 -154.02 -12.66
N ASP A 661 -35.73 -155.06 -12.99
CA ASP A 661 -35.46 -155.99 -14.12
C ASP A 661 -36.74 -156.83 -14.47
N PRO A 662 -36.81 -157.66 -15.56
CA PRO A 662 -38.03 -157.68 -16.38
C PRO A 662 -38.54 -159.09 -16.79
N SER A 663 -39.32 -159.14 -17.89
CA SER A 663 -39.73 -160.29 -18.71
C SER A 663 -40.98 -161.11 -18.29
N GLN A 664 -42.11 -160.79 -18.95
CA GLN A 664 -42.89 -161.76 -19.74
C GLN A 664 -44.02 -161.10 -20.55
N SER A 665 -44.02 -161.40 -21.86
CA SER A 665 -45.14 -161.40 -22.83
C SER A 665 -46.00 -160.15 -23.06
N GLY A 666 -46.17 -159.78 -24.34
CA GLY A 666 -47.33 -159.03 -24.86
C GLY A 666 -47.46 -157.59 -24.37
N GLU A 667 -48.13 -157.39 -23.24
CA GLU A 667 -48.52 -156.08 -22.70
C GLU A 667 -47.30 -155.20 -22.39
N GLN A 668 -46.14 -155.81 -22.12
CA GLN A 668 -44.89 -155.10 -21.89
C GLN A 668 -44.47 -154.19 -23.05
N ARG A 669 -44.88 -154.42 -24.31
CA ARG A 669 -44.57 -153.49 -25.41
C ARG A 669 -45.38 -152.19 -25.34
N LEU A 670 -46.67 -152.26 -25.05
CA LEU A 670 -47.51 -151.08 -24.85
C LEU A 670 -47.21 -150.40 -23.52
N GLN A 671 -46.78 -151.13 -22.50
CA GLN A 671 -46.30 -150.54 -21.24
C GLN A 671 -44.93 -149.87 -21.40
N ILE A 672 -44.03 -150.39 -22.26
CA ILE A 672 -42.78 -149.71 -22.63
C ILE A 672 -43.11 -148.45 -23.43
N GLU A 673 -43.95 -148.51 -24.47
CA GLU A 673 -44.34 -147.31 -25.24
C GLU A 673 -45.02 -146.24 -24.36
N VAL A 674 -45.85 -146.64 -23.38
CA VAL A 674 -46.43 -145.73 -22.38
C VAL A 674 -45.45 -145.31 -21.28
N ALA A 675 -44.38 -146.07 -21.03
CA ALA A 675 -43.31 -145.68 -20.10
C ALA A 675 -42.33 -144.70 -20.77
N ASP A 676 -41.94 -144.95 -22.01
CA ASP A 676 -41.13 -144.07 -22.85
C ASP A 676 -41.86 -142.75 -23.08
N LEU A 677 -43.14 -142.77 -23.48
CA LEU A 677 -43.96 -141.55 -23.55
C LEU A 677 -44.15 -140.86 -22.18
N LYS A 678 -44.01 -141.56 -21.04
CA LYS A 678 -43.99 -140.93 -19.70
C LYS A 678 -42.62 -140.37 -19.36
N ILE A 679 -41.53 -141.01 -19.78
CA ILE A 679 -40.15 -140.55 -19.60
C ILE A 679 -39.91 -139.33 -20.47
N GLU A 680 -40.36 -139.33 -21.73
CA GLU A 680 -40.39 -138.15 -22.60
C GLU A 680 -41.29 -137.05 -22.02
N LEU A 681 -42.47 -137.37 -21.48
CA LEU A 681 -43.36 -136.38 -20.86
C LEU A 681 -42.82 -135.86 -19.51
N MET A 682 -41.98 -136.62 -18.80
CA MET A 682 -41.26 -136.14 -17.60
C MET A 682 -40.02 -135.34 -17.98
N ALA A 683 -39.22 -135.77 -18.96
CA ALA A 683 -38.10 -135.03 -19.51
C ALA A 683 -38.56 -133.68 -20.11
N ALA A 684 -39.61 -133.68 -20.93
CA ALA A 684 -40.21 -132.45 -21.47
C ALA A 684 -40.83 -131.56 -20.38
N LYS A 685 -41.25 -132.12 -19.23
CA LYS A 685 -41.67 -131.32 -18.06
C LYS A 685 -40.49 -130.75 -17.28
N GLU A 686 -39.40 -131.50 -17.16
CA GLU A 686 -38.19 -131.07 -16.47
C GLU A 686 -37.42 -130.05 -17.30
N ASP A 687 -37.34 -130.23 -18.62
CA ASP A 687 -36.83 -129.21 -19.54
C ASP A 687 -37.78 -128.00 -19.61
N ALA A 688 -39.09 -128.17 -19.46
CA ALA A 688 -40.02 -127.05 -19.29
C ALA A 688 -39.95 -126.39 -17.89
N SER A 689 -39.40 -127.03 -16.85
CA SER A 689 -39.10 -126.37 -15.57
C SER A 689 -37.75 -125.68 -15.62
N ARG A 690 -36.69 -126.33 -16.13
CA ARG A 690 -35.38 -125.74 -16.41
C ARG A 690 -35.49 -124.51 -17.33
N ALA A 691 -36.33 -124.58 -18.38
CA ALA A 691 -36.60 -123.43 -19.24
C ALA A 691 -37.34 -122.29 -18.51
N LYS A 692 -38.22 -122.60 -17.56
CA LYS A 692 -38.85 -121.56 -16.71
C LYS A 692 -37.86 -120.96 -15.72
N GLU A 693 -37.04 -121.78 -15.07
CA GLU A 693 -35.96 -121.34 -14.19
C GLU A 693 -34.97 -120.45 -14.96
N HIS A 694 -34.61 -120.80 -16.19
CA HIS A 694 -33.81 -119.94 -17.06
C HIS A 694 -34.54 -118.65 -17.47
N ILE A 695 -35.85 -118.69 -17.77
CA ILE A 695 -36.64 -117.47 -18.03
C ILE A 695 -36.69 -116.57 -16.78
N GLU A 696 -36.84 -117.15 -15.58
CA GLU A 696 -36.85 -116.42 -14.32
C GLU A 696 -35.45 -115.87 -13.98
N GLN A 697 -34.37 -116.62 -14.25
CA GLN A 697 -32.99 -116.15 -14.16
C GLN A 697 -32.73 -115.00 -15.15
N PHE A 698 -33.08 -115.15 -16.44
CA PHE A 698 -32.90 -114.08 -17.43
C PHE A 698 -33.75 -112.85 -17.11
N LYS A 699 -34.96 -113.02 -16.55
CA LYS A 699 -35.80 -111.92 -16.09
C LYS A 699 -35.24 -111.24 -14.83
N ALA A 700 -34.69 -111.99 -13.87
CA ALA A 700 -34.00 -111.42 -12.71
C ALA A 700 -32.73 -110.67 -13.14
N ILE A 701 -31.97 -111.23 -14.09
CA ILE A 701 -30.81 -110.57 -14.70
C ILE A 701 -31.25 -109.28 -15.43
N SER A 702 -32.28 -109.33 -16.28
CA SER A 702 -32.76 -108.14 -17.00
C SER A 702 -33.30 -107.07 -16.04
N GLN A 703 -34.07 -107.45 -15.02
CA GLN A 703 -34.55 -106.52 -14.00
C GLN A 703 -33.40 -105.93 -13.15
N SER A 704 -32.36 -106.72 -12.86
CA SER A 704 -31.15 -106.20 -12.19
C SER A 704 -30.34 -105.25 -13.08
N ALA A 705 -30.29 -105.50 -14.39
CA ALA A 705 -29.64 -104.64 -15.38
C ALA A 705 -30.44 -103.35 -15.63
N GLU A 706 -31.77 -103.43 -15.68
CA GLU A 706 -32.68 -102.28 -15.76
C GLU A 706 -32.57 -101.41 -14.50
N ALA A 707 -32.54 -102.02 -13.30
CA ALA A 707 -32.33 -101.31 -12.04
C ALA A 707 -30.93 -100.67 -11.95
N ALA A 708 -29.89 -101.39 -12.38
CA ALA A 708 -28.53 -100.86 -12.44
C ALA A 708 -28.44 -99.67 -13.42
N LEU A 709 -28.99 -99.81 -14.63
CA LEU A 709 -29.05 -98.73 -15.63
C LEU A 709 -29.86 -97.53 -15.12
N ALA A 710 -31.00 -97.75 -14.47
CA ALA A 710 -31.81 -96.68 -13.87
C ALA A 710 -31.04 -95.94 -12.77
N SER A 711 -30.30 -96.66 -11.91
CA SER A 711 -29.44 -96.05 -10.89
C SER A 711 -28.24 -95.30 -11.49
N LEU A 712 -27.70 -95.79 -12.61
CA LEU A 712 -26.61 -95.13 -13.34
C LEU A 712 -27.10 -93.87 -14.06
N THR A 713 -28.31 -93.87 -14.63
CA THR A 713 -28.92 -92.65 -15.18
C THR A 713 -29.25 -91.64 -14.08
N ALA A 714 -29.79 -92.09 -12.94
CA ALA A 714 -30.07 -91.20 -11.81
C ALA A 714 -28.80 -90.53 -11.28
N THR A 715 -27.75 -91.30 -10.98
CA THR A 715 -26.46 -90.74 -10.52
C THR A 715 -25.75 -89.90 -11.59
N HIS A 716 -25.94 -90.19 -12.89
CA HIS A 716 -25.42 -89.37 -13.98
C HIS A 716 -26.18 -88.05 -14.14
N ASP A 717 -27.49 -88.03 -13.94
CA ASP A 717 -28.32 -86.82 -14.00
C ASP A 717 -28.18 -85.97 -12.73
N GLU A 718 -27.98 -86.59 -11.56
CA GLU A 718 -27.52 -85.91 -10.34
C GLU A 718 -26.14 -85.27 -10.54
N TYR A 719 -25.20 -85.99 -11.14
CA TYR A 719 -23.87 -85.46 -11.49
C TYR A 719 -23.95 -84.29 -12.48
N LYS A 720 -24.78 -84.39 -13.53
CA LYS A 720 -25.06 -83.25 -14.44
C LYS A 720 -25.62 -82.06 -13.68
N SER A 721 -26.65 -82.27 -12.86
CA SER A 721 -27.31 -81.20 -12.11
C SER A 721 -26.35 -80.50 -11.14
N ALA A 722 -25.48 -81.27 -10.46
CA ALA A 722 -24.40 -80.73 -9.62
C ALA A 722 -23.36 -79.95 -10.45
N GLN A 723 -22.92 -80.49 -11.59
CA GLN A 723 -21.95 -79.84 -12.47
C GLN A 723 -22.51 -78.57 -13.12
N GLU A 724 -23.79 -78.56 -13.52
CA GLU A 724 -24.51 -77.40 -14.02
C GLU A 724 -24.72 -76.37 -12.92
N ALA A 725 -25.02 -76.78 -11.68
CA ALA A 725 -25.10 -75.88 -10.54
C ALA A 725 -23.74 -75.23 -10.22
N GLU A 726 -22.65 -76.01 -10.23
CA GLU A 726 -21.29 -75.46 -10.10
C GLU A 726 -20.91 -74.51 -11.23
N LEU A 727 -21.26 -74.84 -12.48
CA LEU A 727 -20.98 -74.01 -13.65
C LEU A 727 -21.75 -72.68 -13.54
N ASN A 728 -23.04 -72.74 -13.19
CA ASN A 728 -23.85 -71.53 -12.94
C ASN A 728 -23.30 -70.71 -11.76
N GLN A 729 -22.85 -71.33 -10.66
CA GLN A 729 -22.20 -70.61 -9.55
C GLN A 729 -20.91 -69.93 -10.00
N LYS A 730 -20.05 -70.62 -10.77
CA LYS A 730 -18.80 -70.08 -11.31
C LYS A 730 -19.06 -68.98 -12.34
N GLN A 731 -20.11 -69.10 -13.16
CA GLN A 731 -20.50 -68.09 -14.14
C GLN A 731 -21.12 -66.84 -13.49
N ASN A 732 -21.88 -67.00 -12.41
CA ASN A 732 -22.36 -65.88 -11.59
C ASN A 732 -21.23 -65.21 -10.79
N ALA A 733 -20.25 -65.99 -10.32
CA ALA A 733 -19.04 -65.44 -9.71
C ALA A 733 -18.23 -64.62 -10.72
N LEU A 734 -18.02 -65.15 -11.94
CA LEU A 734 -17.34 -64.44 -13.03
C LEU A 734 -18.09 -63.17 -13.45
N SER A 735 -19.42 -63.21 -13.62
CA SER A 735 -20.18 -62.00 -13.98
C SER A 735 -20.16 -60.95 -12.86
N SER A 736 -20.23 -61.35 -11.60
CA SER A 736 -20.07 -60.43 -10.47
C SER A 736 -18.65 -59.83 -10.42
N LEU A 737 -17.61 -60.63 -10.70
CA LEU A 737 -16.23 -60.16 -10.76
C LEU A 737 -15.99 -59.22 -11.94
N GLU A 738 -16.58 -59.51 -13.10
CA GLU A 738 -16.60 -58.59 -14.25
C GLU A 738 -17.31 -57.28 -13.93
N GLU A 739 -18.45 -57.30 -13.22
CA GLU A 739 -19.11 -56.08 -12.77
C GLU A 739 -18.26 -55.31 -11.76
N HIS A 740 -17.61 -56.00 -10.81
CA HIS A 740 -16.70 -55.36 -9.86
C HIS A 740 -15.47 -54.76 -10.56
N LEU A 741 -14.90 -55.42 -11.56
CA LEU A 741 -13.83 -54.87 -12.40
C LEU A 741 -14.32 -53.67 -13.21
N LYS A 742 -15.52 -53.72 -13.80
CA LYS A 742 -16.13 -52.59 -14.55
C LYS A 742 -16.42 -51.39 -13.64
N ARG A 743 -16.84 -51.62 -12.39
CA ARG A 743 -16.97 -50.57 -11.36
C ARG A 743 -15.61 -50.00 -10.99
N LEU A 744 -14.61 -50.83 -10.68
CA LEU A 744 -13.24 -50.40 -10.36
C LEU A 744 -12.57 -49.62 -11.50
N THR A 745 -12.76 -49.99 -12.77
CA THR A 745 -12.22 -49.20 -13.90
C THR A 745 -12.99 -47.91 -14.12
N GLN A 746 -14.31 -47.88 -13.86
CA GLN A 746 -15.09 -46.63 -13.84
C GLN A 746 -14.62 -45.71 -12.71
N ASP A 747 -14.51 -46.20 -11.48
CA ASP A 747 -14.03 -45.45 -10.31
C ASP A 747 -12.59 -44.94 -10.51
N LEU A 748 -11.71 -45.74 -11.11
CA LEU A 748 -10.34 -45.34 -11.46
C LEU A 748 -10.32 -44.29 -12.59
N SER A 749 -11.21 -44.40 -13.59
CA SER A 749 -11.37 -43.37 -14.64
C SER A 749 -11.95 -42.06 -14.10
N ALA A 750 -12.85 -42.13 -13.10
CA ALA A 750 -13.39 -40.98 -12.39
C ALA A 750 -12.30 -40.32 -11.52
N ALA A 751 -11.51 -41.11 -10.78
CA ALA A 751 -10.41 -40.60 -9.98
C ALA A 751 -9.29 -39.97 -10.83
N THR A 752 -8.95 -40.55 -11.99
CA THR A 752 -7.94 -39.99 -12.90
C THR A 752 -8.43 -38.73 -13.62
N THR A 753 -9.71 -38.66 -14.02
CA THR A 753 -10.30 -37.42 -14.54
C THR A 753 -10.33 -36.32 -13.47
N GLN A 754 -10.84 -36.60 -12.28
CA GLN A 754 -10.80 -35.65 -11.14
C GLN A 754 -9.37 -35.18 -10.82
N ASN A 755 -8.38 -36.08 -10.82
CA ASN A 755 -7.00 -35.69 -10.55
C ASN A 755 -6.43 -34.80 -11.68
N SER A 756 -6.75 -35.08 -12.95
CA SER A 756 -6.37 -34.19 -14.06
C SER A 756 -7.08 -32.82 -14.02
N GLU A 757 -8.33 -32.78 -13.54
CA GLU A 757 -9.04 -31.52 -13.31
C GLU A 757 -8.43 -30.71 -12.16
N LEU A 758 -8.04 -31.37 -11.06
CA LEU A 758 -7.33 -30.74 -9.95
C LEU A 758 -5.94 -30.23 -10.36
N HIS A 759 -5.16 -31.02 -11.10
CA HIS A 759 -3.89 -30.58 -11.68
C HIS A 759 -4.09 -29.34 -12.57
N ARG A 760 -5.08 -29.35 -13.47
CA ARG A 760 -5.41 -28.20 -14.31
C ARG A 760 -5.86 -26.97 -13.50
N GLN A 761 -6.58 -27.15 -12.39
CA GLN A 761 -6.95 -26.04 -11.49
C GLN A 761 -5.72 -25.45 -10.80
N ILE A 762 -4.82 -26.31 -10.30
CA ILE A 762 -3.54 -25.90 -9.69
C ILE A 762 -2.65 -25.18 -10.71
N GLU A 763 -2.61 -25.64 -11.96
CA GLU A 763 -1.89 -24.97 -13.05
C GLU A 763 -2.50 -23.61 -13.41
N SER A 764 -3.84 -23.47 -13.45
CA SER A 764 -4.50 -22.18 -13.66
C SER A 764 -4.16 -21.21 -12.53
N GLN A 765 -4.30 -21.64 -11.27
CA GLN A 765 -3.95 -20.85 -10.09
C GLN A 765 -2.48 -20.43 -10.10
N ARG A 766 -1.55 -21.33 -10.41
CA ARG A 766 -0.12 -20.99 -10.57
C ARG A 766 0.12 -19.97 -11.69
N ALA A 767 -0.58 -20.11 -12.81
CA ALA A 767 -0.51 -19.17 -13.94
C ALA A 767 -1.27 -17.85 -13.70
N GLU A 768 -2.12 -17.77 -12.68
CA GLU A 768 -2.75 -16.54 -12.18
C GLU A 768 -1.82 -15.87 -11.17
N PHE A 769 -1.32 -16.59 -10.17
CA PHE A 769 -0.34 -16.08 -9.21
C PHE A 769 0.96 -15.59 -9.85
N GLU A 770 1.49 -16.22 -10.91
CA GLU A 770 2.68 -15.70 -11.60
C GLU A 770 2.37 -14.45 -12.46
N LYS A 771 1.12 -14.25 -12.91
CA LYS A 771 0.68 -12.98 -13.51
C LYS A 771 0.54 -11.89 -12.46
N GLU A 772 -0.05 -12.20 -11.31
CA GLU A 772 -0.14 -11.27 -10.19
C GLU A 772 1.25 -10.86 -9.71
N LYS A 773 2.14 -11.83 -9.44
CA LYS A 773 3.55 -11.62 -9.10
C LYS A 773 4.31 -10.80 -10.15
N SER A 774 4.15 -11.08 -11.45
CA SER A 774 4.79 -10.25 -12.49
C SER A 774 4.19 -8.83 -12.59
N SER A 775 2.89 -8.66 -12.36
CA SER A 775 2.27 -7.32 -12.27
C SER A 775 2.70 -6.53 -11.03
N LEU A 776 2.89 -7.21 -9.88
CA LEU A 776 3.42 -6.62 -8.65
C LEU A 776 4.90 -6.27 -8.79
N MET A 777 5.71 -7.11 -9.45
CA MET A 777 7.10 -6.79 -9.79
C MET A 777 7.21 -5.63 -10.80
N SER A 778 6.28 -5.51 -11.75
CA SER A 778 6.17 -4.31 -12.61
C SER A 778 5.84 -3.08 -11.77
N ARG A 779 4.85 -3.19 -10.88
CA ARG A 779 4.40 -2.07 -10.06
C ARG A 779 5.42 -1.63 -9.01
N LEU A 780 6.22 -2.55 -8.47
CA LEU A 780 7.36 -2.23 -7.62
C LEU A 780 8.40 -1.41 -8.41
N LYS A 781 8.76 -1.82 -9.63
CA LYS A 781 9.67 -1.05 -10.50
C LYS A 781 9.11 0.33 -10.88
N GLU A 782 7.83 0.43 -11.18
CA GLU A 782 7.16 1.72 -11.39
C GLU A 782 7.18 2.62 -10.14
N LEU A 783 7.24 2.04 -8.94
CA LEU A 783 7.35 2.78 -7.68
C LEU A 783 8.81 3.15 -7.38
N GLU A 784 9.77 2.24 -7.64
CA GLU A 784 11.22 2.50 -7.58
C GLU A 784 11.62 3.64 -8.53
N GLU A 785 11.16 3.60 -9.79
CA GLU A 785 11.38 4.67 -10.78
C GLU A 785 10.77 6.01 -10.33
N VAL A 786 9.59 5.99 -9.69
CA VAL A 786 8.97 7.20 -9.12
C VAL A 786 9.72 7.68 -7.88
N GLU A 787 10.23 6.79 -7.04
CA GLU A 787 11.02 7.14 -5.85
C GLU A 787 12.33 7.83 -6.24
N GLU A 788 13.05 7.32 -7.25
CA GLU A 788 14.26 7.97 -7.78
C GLU A 788 13.97 9.32 -8.44
N VAL A 789 12.82 9.47 -9.14
CA VAL A 789 12.36 10.77 -9.67
C VAL A 789 12.00 11.75 -8.53
N VAL A 790 11.48 11.27 -7.40
CA VAL A 790 11.23 12.10 -6.21
C VAL A 790 12.54 12.48 -5.52
N LYS A 791 13.46 11.53 -5.29
CA LYS A 791 14.79 11.79 -4.69
C LYS A 791 15.59 12.82 -5.50
N THR A 792 15.63 12.66 -6.83
CA THR A 792 16.31 13.62 -7.72
C THR A 792 15.64 15.00 -7.68
N ARG A 793 14.31 15.09 -7.67
CA ARG A 793 13.64 16.40 -7.52
C ARG A 793 13.80 16.99 -6.11
N GLU A 794 13.91 16.18 -5.06
CA GLU A 794 14.28 16.67 -3.72
C GLU A 794 15.72 17.21 -3.69
N ALA A 795 16.66 16.56 -4.37
CA ALA A 795 18.04 17.04 -4.50
C ALA A 795 18.08 18.38 -5.25
N GLU A 796 17.40 18.49 -6.41
CA GLU A 796 17.22 19.77 -7.13
C GLU A 796 16.60 20.86 -6.24
N LEU A 797 15.56 20.55 -5.47
CA LEU A 797 14.93 21.50 -4.54
C LEU A 797 15.85 21.90 -3.38
N ARG A 798 16.67 20.99 -2.85
CA ARG A 798 17.71 21.30 -1.84
C ARG A 798 18.79 22.20 -2.43
N GLU A 799 19.21 21.98 -3.68
CA GLU A 799 20.13 22.87 -4.38
C GLU A 799 19.53 24.25 -4.67
N GLU A 800 18.29 24.33 -5.16
CA GLU A 800 17.54 25.58 -5.34
C GLU A 800 17.47 26.38 -4.03
N VAL A 801 17.10 25.73 -2.91
CA VAL A 801 17.07 26.35 -1.58
C VAL A 801 18.45 26.81 -1.11
N ASN A 802 19.50 26.00 -1.30
CA ASN A 802 20.87 26.35 -0.93
C ASN A 802 21.42 27.52 -1.77
N GLN A 803 21.08 27.60 -3.05
CA GLN A 803 21.41 28.74 -3.92
C GLN A 803 20.67 30.01 -3.47
N HIS A 804 19.39 29.90 -3.11
CA HIS A 804 18.63 31.02 -2.55
C HIS A 804 19.17 31.48 -1.19
N PHE A 805 19.57 30.55 -0.32
CA PHE A 805 20.19 30.88 0.97
C PHE A 805 21.53 31.60 0.78
N ARG A 806 22.42 31.09 -0.07
CA ARG A 806 23.71 31.75 -0.41
C ARG A 806 23.49 33.15 -1.00
N SER A 807 22.53 33.31 -1.91
CA SER A 807 22.19 34.61 -2.51
C SER A 807 21.61 35.61 -1.49
N ALA A 808 20.78 35.13 -0.56
CA ALA A 808 20.26 35.93 0.55
C ALA A 808 21.37 36.33 1.53
N GLN A 809 22.28 35.42 1.85
CA GLN A 809 23.46 35.68 2.68
C GLN A 809 24.39 36.71 2.02
N GLU A 810 24.75 36.54 0.74
CA GLU A 810 25.51 37.54 -0.01
C GLU A 810 24.82 38.91 -0.01
N SER A 811 23.49 38.96 -0.15
CA SER A 811 22.74 40.21 -0.07
C SER A 811 22.73 40.81 1.33
N HIS A 812 22.74 39.99 2.39
CA HIS A 812 22.85 40.43 3.77
C HIS A 812 24.24 40.98 4.08
N ASP A 813 25.30 40.30 3.64
CA ASP A 813 26.69 40.71 3.83
C ASP A 813 26.99 42.01 3.07
N ARG A 814 26.47 42.17 1.84
CA ARG A 814 26.52 43.43 1.08
C ARG A 814 25.79 44.56 1.81
N TYR A 815 24.58 44.31 2.32
CA TYR A 815 23.84 45.29 3.12
C TYR A 815 24.58 45.66 4.41
N GLN A 816 25.18 44.68 5.11
CA GLN A 816 25.98 44.91 6.31
C GLN A 816 27.22 45.76 5.99
N ALA A 817 27.90 45.51 4.87
CA ALA A 817 29.02 46.31 4.40
C ALA A 817 28.60 47.74 4.01
N GLU A 818 27.45 47.92 3.35
CA GLU A 818 26.87 49.24 3.07
C GLU A 818 26.49 49.99 4.36
N VAL A 819 25.87 49.33 5.33
CA VAL A 819 25.57 49.91 6.66
C VAL A 819 26.86 50.29 7.40
N GLN A 820 27.92 49.48 7.35
CA GLN A 820 29.22 49.85 7.91
C GLN A 820 29.85 51.05 7.19
N ASN A 821 29.70 51.16 5.87
CA ASN A 821 30.22 52.29 5.09
C ASN A 821 29.38 53.56 5.29
N HIS A 822 28.07 53.42 5.53
CA HIS A 822 27.21 54.50 6.01
C HIS A 822 27.57 54.93 7.44
N ALA A 823 27.92 53.99 8.33
CA ALA A 823 28.41 54.34 9.67
C ALA A 823 29.75 55.11 9.62
N LYS A 824 30.68 54.72 8.75
CA LYS A 824 31.95 55.43 8.50
C LYS A 824 31.69 56.85 7.96
N SER A 825 30.91 56.99 6.89
CA SER A 825 30.60 58.30 6.31
C SER A 825 29.73 59.20 7.22
N LEU A 826 28.89 58.63 8.09
CA LEU A 826 28.22 59.37 9.17
C LEU A 826 29.19 59.81 10.28
N PHE A 827 30.25 59.04 10.56
CA PHE A 827 31.32 59.45 11.48
C PHE A 827 32.16 60.57 10.87
N GLU A 828 32.58 60.44 9.62
CA GLU A 828 33.26 61.50 8.85
C GLU A 828 32.42 62.78 8.81
N LEU A 829 31.13 62.68 8.49
CA LEU A 829 30.20 63.81 8.47
C LEU A 829 29.97 64.42 9.87
N LYS A 830 30.07 63.64 10.96
CA LYS A 830 30.11 64.19 12.32
C LYS A 830 31.42 64.95 12.57
N THR A 831 32.58 64.40 12.22
CA THR A 831 33.86 65.10 12.41
C THR A 831 33.93 66.40 11.60
N VAL A 832 33.44 66.42 10.35
CA VAL A 832 33.35 67.63 9.53
C VAL A 832 32.32 68.63 10.08
N LYS A 833 31.22 68.17 10.68
CA LYS A 833 30.29 69.06 11.40
C LYS A 833 30.91 69.67 12.64
N GLU A 834 31.62 68.88 13.45
CA GLU A 834 32.35 69.40 14.61
C GLU A 834 33.43 70.41 14.20
N GLU A 835 34.15 70.18 13.10
CA GLU A 835 35.11 71.14 12.55
C GLU A 835 34.44 72.41 12.03
N LEU A 836 33.29 72.28 11.38
CA LEU A 836 32.47 73.41 10.92
C LEU A 836 31.91 74.22 12.11
N GLU A 837 31.42 73.57 13.16
CA GLU A 837 30.95 74.21 14.40
C GLU A 837 32.11 74.92 15.10
N LYS A 838 33.26 74.26 15.30
CA LYS A 838 34.50 74.86 15.83
C LYS A 838 35.04 76.00 14.94
N ALA A 839 34.69 76.05 13.65
CA ALA A 839 35.00 77.17 12.76
C ALA A 839 33.96 78.31 12.89
N GLN A 840 32.68 77.99 13.02
CA GLN A 840 31.60 78.96 13.25
C GLN A 840 31.71 79.64 14.63
N GLU A 841 32.14 78.91 15.67
CA GLU A 841 32.51 79.47 16.97
C GLU A 841 33.66 80.48 16.82
N LYS A 842 34.74 80.13 16.10
CA LYS A 842 35.85 81.06 15.84
C LYS A 842 35.41 82.29 15.05
N ILE A 843 34.51 82.13 14.07
CA ILE A 843 33.95 83.24 13.28
C ILE A 843 33.06 84.13 14.14
N THR A 844 32.17 83.58 14.96
CA THR A 844 31.27 84.36 15.84
C THR A 844 32.01 85.04 16.98
N VAL A 845 33.07 84.43 17.53
CA VAL A 845 34.01 85.08 18.47
C VAL A 845 34.77 86.21 17.77
N ALA A 846 35.23 86.04 16.53
CA ALA A 846 35.88 87.10 15.78
C ALA A 846 34.92 88.25 15.39
N GLN A 847 33.69 87.93 15.01
CA GLN A 847 32.63 88.91 14.70
C GLN A 847 32.23 89.70 15.94
N SER A 848 31.91 89.04 17.05
CA SER A 848 31.58 89.73 18.31
C SER A 848 32.76 90.55 18.85
N ALA A 849 34.01 90.11 18.67
CA ALA A 849 35.19 90.93 18.96
C ALA A 849 35.30 92.17 18.06
N ALA A 850 34.96 92.06 16.77
CA ALA A 850 34.94 93.19 15.83
C ALA A 850 33.76 94.16 16.09
N GLU A 851 32.58 93.66 16.46
CA GLU A 851 31.43 94.45 16.90
C GLU A 851 31.72 95.17 18.23
N LEU A 852 32.39 94.51 19.17
CA LEU A 852 32.84 95.09 20.43
C LEU A 852 33.96 96.12 20.22
N ALA A 853 34.81 95.95 19.20
CA ALA A 853 35.80 96.94 18.78
C ALA A 853 35.17 98.16 18.09
N THR A 854 34.21 97.95 17.17
CA THR A 854 33.52 99.05 16.46
C THR A 854 32.56 99.83 17.38
N THR A 855 31.87 99.17 18.31
CA THR A 855 31.07 99.87 19.34
C THR A 855 31.95 100.66 20.32
N LYS A 856 33.14 100.16 20.71
CA LYS A 856 34.15 100.95 21.43
C LYS A 856 34.64 102.16 20.63
N LEU A 857 34.92 101.98 19.34
CA LEU A 857 35.32 103.07 18.46
C LEU A 857 34.21 104.13 18.37
N ASN A 858 32.98 103.73 18.03
CA ASN A 858 31.82 104.62 17.87
C ASN A 858 31.46 105.35 19.17
N SER A 859 31.49 104.68 20.32
CA SER A 859 31.22 105.32 21.62
C SER A 859 32.32 106.30 22.01
N SER A 860 33.60 105.99 21.76
CA SER A 860 34.70 106.95 21.94
C SER A 860 34.57 108.14 20.98
N GLN A 861 34.17 107.91 19.72
CA GLN A 861 33.95 108.94 18.72
C GLN A 861 32.78 109.86 19.09
N SER A 862 31.67 109.30 19.62
CA SER A 862 30.55 110.08 20.17
C SER A 862 31.04 110.96 21.34
N SER A 863 31.72 110.37 22.32
CA SER A 863 32.29 111.11 23.46
C SER A 863 33.22 112.24 23.01
N TRP A 864 34.02 112.04 21.96
CA TRP A 864 34.85 113.11 21.39
C TRP A 864 34.03 114.19 20.67
N SER A 865 32.96 113.84 19.94
CA SER A 865 32.06 114.84 19.35
C SER A 865 31.26 115.61 20.41
N ASP A 866 30.81 114.95 21.48
CA ASP A 866 30.07 115.58 22.57
C ASP A 866 30.96 116.55 23.35
N GLN A 867 32.20 116.15 23.69
CA GLN A 867 33.21 117.06 24.26
C GLN A 867 33.51 118.24 23.33
N LYS A 868 33.66 118.00 22.01
CA LYS A 868 33.87 119.07 21.03
C LYS A 868 32.70 120.06 20.97
N VAL A 869 31.46 119.58 21.07
CA VAL A 869 30.26 120.44 21.13
C VAL A 869 30.18 121.21 22.46
N VAL A 870 30.59 120.61 23.58
CA VAL A 870 30.71 121.31 24.88
C VAL A 870 31.73 122.44 24.79
N PHE A 871 32.95 122.17 24.31
CA PHE A 871 33.98 123.22 24.12
C PHE A 871 33.53 124.32 23.14
N GLN A 872 32.80 123.97 22.07
CA GLN A 872 32.21 124.98 21.18
C GLN A 872 31.17 125.86 21.89
N ARG A 873 30.30 125.28 22.74
CA ARG A 873 29.34 126.04 23.56
C ARG A 873 30.03 126.94 24.58
N GLU A 874 31.09 126.46 25.22
CA GLU A 874 31.91 127.26 26.15
C GLU A 874 32.56 128.45 25.44
N ILE A 875 33.13 128.24 24.25
CA ILE A 875 33.67 129.32 23.41
C ILE A 875 32.58 130.35 23.07
N THR A 876 31.39 129.92 22.63
CA THR A 876 30.30 130.88 22.33
C THR A 876 29.78 131.61 23.56
N ASN A 877 29.77 130.97 24.73
CA ASN A 877 29.38 131.62 25.99
C ASN A 877 30.43 132.63 26.46
N VAL A 878 31.72 132.36 26.26
CA VAL A 878 32.81 133.32 26.52
C VAL A 878 32.73 134.49 25.55
N GLN A 879 32.46 134.25 24.25
CA GLN A 879 32.24 135.29 23.25
C GLN A 879 31.05 136.20 23.63
N ALA A 880 29.89 135.62 23.93
CA ALA A 880 28.71 136.37 24.36
C ALA A 880 28.98 137.19 25.63
N ARG A 881 29.74 136.65 26.60
CA ARG A 881 30.14 137.39 27.80
C ARG A 881 31.08 138.55 27.49
N CYS A 882 31.98 138.41 26.52
CA CYS A 882 32.81 139.53 26.03
C CYS A 882 31.95 140.60 25.35
N ASP A 883 31.00 140.20 24.49
CA ASP A 883 30.09 141.14 23.81
C ASP A 883 29.20 141.89 24.81
N ASP A 884 28.71 141.23 25.86
CA ASP A 884 27.92 141.87 26.92
C ASP A 884 28.76 142.81 27.79
N LEU A 885 30.04 142.49 28.06
CA LEU A 885 30.96 143.42 28.69
C LEU A 885 31.25 144.66 27.82
N VAL A 886 31.35 144.49 26.49
CA VAL A 886 31.47 145.62 25.55
C VAL A 886 30.20 146.48 25.56
N LYS A 887 29.00 145.88 25.55
CA LYS A 887 27.72 146.60 25.68
C LYS A 887 27.64 147.38 27.00
N GLN A 888 28.05 146.78 28.12
CA GLN A 888 28.09 147.45 29.42
C GLN A 888 29.08 148.63 29.44
N ASN A 889 30.24 148.50 28.79
CA ASN A 889 31.22 149.57 28.70
C ASN A 889 30.71 150.74 27.84
N ASN A 890 30.04 150.44 26.71
CA ASN A 890 29.38 151.44 25.88
C ASN A 890 28.26 152.17 26.64
N LEU A 891 27.42 151.45 27.39
CA LEU A 891 26.40 152.04 28.26
C LEU A 891 27.00 152.91 29.38
N LEU A 892 28.17 152.54 29.93
CA LEU A 892 28.89 153.39 30.89
C LEU A 892 29.41 154.68 30.26
N HIS A 893 29.89 154.63 29.01
CA HIS A 893 30.26 155.85 28.27
C HIS A 893 29.04 156.74 27.99
N GLU A 894 27.91 156.17 27.55
CA GLU A 894 26.65 156.88 27.29
C GLU A 894 26.05 157.46 28.59
N HIS A 895 26.18 156.76 29.72
CA HIS A 895 25.80 157.27 31.03
C HIS A 895 26.73 158.39 31.54
N LEU A 896 28.05 158.31 31.32
CA LEU A 896 28.97 159.41 31.64
C LEU A 896 28.67 160.66 30.80
N GLU A 897 28.41 160.49 29.51
CA GLU A 897 28.06 161.58 28.60
C GLU A 897 26.73 162.24 29.01
N THR A 898 25.69 161.46 29.27
CA THR A 898 24.39 161.98 29.74
C THR A 898 24.44 162.59 31.15
N MET A 899 25.19 162.02 32.10
CA MET A 899 25.39 162.64 33.42
C MET A 899 26.17 163.96 33.32
N SER A 900 27.17 164.07 32.43
CA SER A 900 27.87 165.34 32.19
C SER A 900 26.92 166.42 31.64
N ALA A 901 26.04 166.05 30.72
CA ALA A 901 25.03 166.94 30.15
C ALA A 901 23.92 167.32 31.14
N GLN A 902 23.65 166.50 32.17
CA GLN A 902 22.71 166.83 33.25
C GLN A 902 23.36 167.71 34.33
N ALA A 903 24.62 167.46 34.72
CA ALA A 903 25.35 168.32 35.66
C ALA A 903 25.43 169.78 35.16
N ALA A 904 25.70 169.97 33.87
CA ALA A 904 25.71 171.28 33.22
C ALA A 904 24.34 172.01 33.23
N LYS A 905 23.23 171.28 33.36
CA LYS A 905 21.87 171.85 33.45
C LYS A 905 21.51 172.19 34.90
N ILE A 906 21.84 171.32 35.86
CA ILE A 906 21.51 171.50 37.27
C ILE A 906 22.19 172.74 37.87
N SER A 907 23.41 173.10 37.43
CA SER A 907 24.09 174.32 37.86
C SER A 907 23.34 175.63 37.54
N ASN A 908 22.38 175.61 36.60
CA ASN A 908 21.68 176.81 36.12
C ASN A 908 20.24 176.94 36.65
N GLN A 909 19.79 176.04 37.54
CA GLN A 909 18.40 176.05 38.07
C GLN A 909 18.31 176.04 39.61
N ALA A 910 19.44 176.03 40.32
CA ALA A 910 19.50 175.89 41.78
C ALA A 910 19.40 177.20 42.58
N ILE A 911 18.68 178.22 42.07
CA ILE A 911 18.52 179.53 42.74
C ILE A 911 17.07 179.81 43.19
N ASP A 912 16.05 179.22 42.56
CA ASP A 912 14.65 179.53 42.85
C ASP A 912 13.84 178.37 43.49
N SER A 913 13.22 178.70 44.64
CA SER A 913 12.02 178.10 45.24
C SER A 913 12.08 176.72 45.94
N ILE A 914 11.87 176.74 47.26
CA ILE A 914 11.77 175.60 48.20
C ILE A 914 10.29 175.40 48.66
N ALA A 915 9.61 174.27 48.34
CA ALA A 915 8.28 173.82 48.86
C ALA A 915 7.86 172.37 48.41
N GLY A 916 6.81 171.69 48.96
CA GLY A 916 6.26 170.36 48.48
C GLY A 916 5.05 169.66 49.22
N SER A 917 4.57 168.43 48.77
CA SER A 917 3.66 167.35 49.41
C SER A 917 2.15 167.06 48.91
N THR A 918 1.53 165.79 48.90
CA THR A 918 0.06 165.38 48.53
C THR A 918 -0.49 163.86 48.74
N CYS A 919 -1.81 163.43 48.50
CA CYS A 919 -2.46 162.02 48.67
C CYS A 919 -3.95 161.66 48.11
N SER A 920 -4.49 160.36 48.09
CA SER A 920 -5.91 159.81 47.71
C SER A 920 -6.14 158.22 47.98
N GLY A 921 -7.20 157.31 47.83
CA GLY A 921 -8.69 157.05 47.45
C GLY A 921 -9.02 155.47 47.24
N GLY A 922 -10.15 154.65 47.07
CA GLY A 922 -11.70 154.48 47.04
C GLY A 922 -12.17 153.02 46.47
N GLU A 923 -13.37 152.30 46.33
CA GLU A 923 -14.84 152.12 46.78
C GLU A 923 -15.62 150.79 46.21
N ILE A 924 -16.81 150.24 46.72
CA ILE A 924 -17.58 148.90 46.41
C ILE A 924 -19.16 148.89 46.78
N GLY A 925 -20.25 148.02 46.55
CA GLY A 925 -20.72 146.72 45.83
C GLY A 925 -22.13 146.02 46.27
N VAL A 926 -22.67 144.87 45.64
CA VAL A 926 -23.79 143.82 46.02
C VAL A 926 -25.33 144.00 45.51
N GLN A 927 -26.46 143.16 45.40
CA GLN A 927 -27.21 141.84 45.81
C GLN A 927 -28.32 141.31 44.73
N ASN A 928 -29.43 140.45 44.73
CA ASN A 928 -30.36 139.48 45.54
C ASN A 928 -31.46 138.63 44.66
N ASP A 929 -32.26 137.58 45.12
CA ASP A 929 -33.39 136.78 44.37
C ASP A 929 -34.44 135.82 45.19
N PHE A 930 -35.64 135.28 44.67
CA PHE A 930 -36.64 134.24 45.31
C PHE A 930 -38.00 133.68 44.58
N ASN A 931 -38.67 132.51 45.01
CA ASN A 931 -40.18 132.08 45.09
C ASN A 931 -40.99 130.93 44.24
N GLU A 932 -41.92 130.04 44.80
CA GLU A 932 -42.97 129.08 44.13
C GLU A 932 -44.13 128.40 45.04
N ASN A 933 -45.35 127.96 44.54
CA ASN A 933 -46.29 126.79 44.97
C ASN A 933 -47.85 126.85 44.65
N ALA A 934 -48.60 125.74 44.28
CA ALA A 934 -50.10 125.62 44.39
C ALA A 934 -50.94 124.30 44.08
N THR A 935 -50.56 123.35 43.21
CA THR A 935 -51.55 122.62 42.31
C THR A 935 -52.02 121.18 42.64
N GLU A 936 -51.94 120.68 43.88
CA GLU A 936 -51.72 119.23 44.14
C GLU A 936 -52.93 118.26 44.23
N SER A 937 -54.18 118.70 44.46
CA SER A 937 -55.23 117.78 44.97
C SER A 937 -56.02 117.00 43.90
N ILE A 938 -56.34 117.63 42.76
CA ILE A 938 -57.14 117.01 41.68
C ILE A 938 -56.35 115.89 40.96
N GLU A 939 -55.01 115.96 41.05
CA GLU A 939 -54.12 114.93 40.51
C GLU A 939 -54.22 113.59 41.27
N GLN A 940 -54.73 113.56 42.50
CA GLN A 940 -54.62 112.37 43.37
C GLN A 940 -55.52 111.19 42.93
N LEU A 941 -56.75 111.43 42.49
CA LEU A 941 -57.65 110.34 42.03
C LEU A 941 -57.37 109.90 40.59
N ARG A 942 -56.94 110.82 39.71
CA ARG A 942 -56.28 110.42 38.45
C ARG A 942 -55.00 109.65 38.76
N GLY A 943 -54.30 110.07 39.81
CA GLY A 943 -53.14 109.45 40.43
C GLY A 943 -53.37 107.98 40.72
N VAL A 944 -54.44 107.57 41.41
CA VAL A 944 -54.66 106.13 41.71
C VAL A 944 -54.84 105.28 40.43
N ILE A 945 -55.58 105.75 39.42
CA ILE A 945 -55.73 104.99 38.16
C ILE A 945 -54.44 105.03 37.33
N HIS A 946 -53.75 106.17 37.31
CA HIS A 946 -52.43 106.30 36.72
C HIS A 946 -51.41 105.46 37.49
N TYR A 947 -51.55 105.24 38.79
CA TYR A 947 -50.68 104.46 39.66
C TYR A 947 -50.92 102.96 39.48
N LEU A 948 -52.15 102.51 39.21
CA LEU A 948 -52.41 101.12 38.83
C LEU A 948 -51.92 100.81 37.41
N ARG A 949 -52.05 101.75 36.46
CA ARG A 949 -51.42 101.61 35.13
C ARG A 949 -49.90 101.68 35.23
N ASN A 950 -49.35 102.73 35.85
CA ASN A 950 -47.93 102.89 36.10
C ASN A 950 -47.36 101.74 36.95
N ASN A 951 -48.11 101.06 37.82
CA ASN A 951 -47.63 99.84 38.48
C ASN A 951 -47.67 98.61 37.56
N HIS A 952 -48.60 98.54 36.61
CA HIS A 952 -48.53 97.54 35.53
C HIS A 952 -47.36 97.83 34.59
N ASP A 953 -47.17 99.09 34.18
CA ASP A 953 -46.09 99.56 33.32
C ASP A 953 -44.73 99.49 34.03
N ILE A 954 -44.65 99.76 35.34
CA ILE A 954 -43.47 99.52 36.18
C ILE A 954 -43.22 98.03 36.38
N ALA A 955 -44.24 97.18 36.54
CA ALA A 955 -44.04 95.73 36.59
C ALA A 955 -43.57 95.19 35.22
N GLN A 956 -44.11 95.71 34.13
CA GLN A 956 -43.69 95.43 32.75
C GLN A 956 -42.23 95.88 32.56
N HIS A 957 -41.89 97.11 32.96
CA HIS A 957 -40.54 97.64 32.92
C HIS A 957 -39.60 96.99 33.93
N GLN A 958 -40.06 96.41 35.04
CA GLN A 958 -39.25 95.58 35.94
C GLN A 958 -39.01 94.20 35.34
N ILE A 959 -39.96 93.65 34.57
CA ILE A 959 -39.77 92.44 33.77
C ILE A 959 -38.83 92.72 32.58
N GLU A 960 -38.89 93.90 31.96
CA GLU A 960 -37.97 94.32 30.89
C GLU A 960 -36.59 94.66 31.44
N LEU A 961 -36.48 95.38 32.56
CA LEU A 961 -35.22 95.65 33.25
C LEU A 961 -34.60 94.34 33.76
N SER A 962 -35.35 93.42 34.36
CA SER A 962 -34.79 92.12 34.76
C SER A 962 -34.41 91.25 33.55
N LYS A 963 -35.08 91.35 32.40
CA LYS A 963 -34.61 90.74 31.12
C LYS A 963 -33.36 91.43 30.57
N LEU A 964 -33.25 92.76 30.69
CA LEU A 964 -32.08 93.54 30.32
C LEU A 964 -30.92 93.30 31.29
N GLU A 965 -31.18 93.03 32.56
CA GLU A 965 -30.18 92.64 33.54
C GLU A 965 -29.79 91.18 33.39
N VAL A 966 -30.71 90.26 33.06
CA VAL A 966 -30.38 88.88 32.68
C VAL A 966 -29.56 88.85 31.39
N THR A 967 -29.89 89.65 30.37
CA THR A 967 -29.06 89.71 29.14
C THR A 967 -27.76 90.46 29.37
N ARG A 968 -27.71 91.52 30.21
CA ARG A 968 -26.46 92.15 30.67
C ARG A 968 -25.60 91.16 31.45
N LEU A 969 -26.17 90.38 32.36
CA LEU A 969 -25.47 89.36 33.14
C LEU A 969 -25.06 88.17 32.28
N GLN A 970 -25.82 87.80 31.25
CA GLN A 970 -25.41 86.81 30.24
C GLN A 970 -24.29 87.35 29.35
N GLN A 971 -24.33 88.62 28.93
CA GLN A 971 -23.26 89.27 28.19
C GLN A 971 -22.02 89.48 29.05
N GLN A 972 -22.17 89.83 30.33
CA GLN A 972 -21.09 89.89 31.31
C GLN A 972 -20.55 88.51 31.64
N LEU A 973 -21.38 87.46 31.72
CA LEU A 973 -20.94 86.08 31.91
C LEU A 973 -20.28 85.52 30.65
N GLN A 974 -20.74 85.89 29.44
CA GLN A 974 -20.06 85.57 28.18
C GLN A 974 -18.78 86.38 27.98
N HIS A 975 -18.72 87.63 28.47
CA HIS A 975 -17.50 88.44 28.46
C HIS A 975 -16.52 87.93 29.51
N VAL A 976 -16.97 87.55 30.69
CA VAL A 976 -16.15 86.94 31.74
C VAL A 976 -15.78 85.51 31.37
N SER A 977 -16.61 84.74 30.65
CA SER A 977 -16.20 83.44 30.13
C SER A 977 -15.22 83.60 28.97
N LYS A 978 -15.45 84.52 28.03
CA LYS A 978 -14.46 84.84 26.98
C LYS A 978 -13.18 85.41 27.55
N ALA A 979 -13.23 86.25 28.59
CA ALA A 979 -12.04 86.75 29.27
C ALA A 979 -11.39 85.69 30.17
N LEU A 980 -12.15 84.73 30.72
CA LEU A 980 -11.62 83.56 31.43
C LEU A 980 -10.97 82.59 30.44
N ASP A 981 -11.55 82.40 29.27
CA ASP A 981 -11.02 81.52 28.22
C ASP A 981 -9.86 82.20 27.46
N GLN A 982 -9.88 83.52 27.28
CA GLN A 982 -8.73 84.32 26.84
C GLN A 982 -7.64 84.30 27.90
N THR A 983 -7.91 84.58 29.18
CA THR A 983 -6.89 84.47 30.24
C THR A 983 -6.48 83.03 30.52
N ARG A 984 -7.27 82.00 30.17
CA ARG A 984 -6.84 80.59 30.14
C ARG A 984 -5.97 80.30 28.92
N VAL A 985 -6.26 80.87 27.76
CA VAL A 985 -5.42 80.75 26.56
C VAL A 985 -4.13 81.54 26.74
N GLU A 986 -4.14 82.71 27.37
CA GLU A 986 -2.97 83.50 27.76
C GLU A 986 -2.22 82.84 28.91
N LEU A 987 -2.89 82.27 29.92
CA LEU A 987 -2.24 81.47 30.97
C LEU A 987 -1.67 80.18 30.38
N ASN A 988 -2.34 79.54 29.42
CA ASN A 988 -1.80 78.37 28.72
C ASN A 988 -0.69 78.77 27.76
N HIS A 989 -0.74 79.95 27.13
CA HIS A 989 0.29 80.47 26.23
C HIS A 989 1.50 81.00 26.99
N GLU A 990 1.34 81.57 28.19
CA GLU A 990 2.41 81.90 29.13
C GLU A 990 2.89 80.66 29.89
N ARG A 991 2.06 79.61 30.06
CA ARG A 991 2.53 78.27 30.45
C ARG A 991 3.19 77.52 29.30
N GLU A 992 2.89 77.84 28.05
CA GLU A 992 3.54 77.27 26.85
C GLU A 992 4.77 78.07 26.45
N LYS A 993 4.89 79.35 26.82
CA LYS A 993 6.15 80.13 26.82
C LYS A 993 7.01 79.81 28.02
N SER A 994 6.44 79.67 29.22
CA SER A 994 7.17 79.16 30.38
C SER A 994 7.57 77.70 30.17
N ARG A 995 6.74 76.88 29.51
CA ARG A 995 7.19 75.59 28.99
C ARG A 995 8.25 75.82 27.91
N GLN A 996 8.06 76.54 26.82
CA GLN A 996 9.12 76.73 25.81
C GLN A 996 10.43 77.34 26.36
N GLY A 997 10.40 78.03 27.51
CA GLY A 997 11.56 78.51 28.27
C GLY A 997 12.13 77.55 29.33
N TYR A 998 11.42 76.47 29.71
CA TYR A 998 11.86 75.43 30.67
C TYR A 998 11.72 73.98 30.15
N VAL A 999 11.20 73.80 28.94
CA VAL A 999 11.13 72.57 28.15
C VAL A 999 12.51 72.35 27.61
N SER A 1000 13.27 71.55 28.35
CA SER A 1000 14.33 70.76 27.76
C SER A 1000 13.80 70.12 26.48
N SER A 1001 14.62 70.10 25.42
CA SER A 1001 14.27 69.57 24.09
C SER A 1001 13.58 68.19 24.14
N ALA A 1002 13.87 67.39 25.17
CA ALA A 1002 13.21 66.12 25.48
C ALA A 1002 11.67 66.19 25.63
N GLU A 1003 11.08 67.20 26.29
CA GLU A 1003 9.60 67.28 26.40
C GLU A 1003 8.96 67.63 25.04
N HIS A 1004 9.66 68.38 24.19
CA HIS A 1004 9.18 68.67 22.83
C HIS A 1004 9.35 67.46 21.90
N SER A 1005 10.46 66.70 22.00
CA SER A 1005 10.61 65.45 21.25
C SER A 1005 9.52 64.45 21.66
N GLN A 1006 9.28 64.26 22.97
CA GLN A 1006 8.22 63.38 23.47
C GLN A 1006 6.82 63.74 22.95
N LEU A 1007 6.51 65.04 22.77
CA LEU A 1007 5.24 65.46 22.15
C LEU A 1007 5.20 65.18 20.64
N LEU A 1008 6.31 65.35 19.92
CA LEU A 1008 6.42 64.95 18.52
C LEU A 1008 6.34 63.42 18.36
N ASP A 1009 6.93 62.66 19.28
CA ASP A 1009 6.88 61.19 19.34
C ASP A 1009 5.45 60.69 19.66
N GLN A 1010 4.71 61.39 20.53
CA GLN A 1010 3.29 61.13 20.78
C GLN A 1010 2.41 61.45 19.57
N ILE A 1011 2.69 62.54 18.84
CA ILE A 1011 1.98 62.87 17.59
C ILE A 1011 2.33 61.84 16.50
N ASN A 1012 3.59 61.43 16.40
CA ASN A 1012 4.06 60.41 15.46
C ASN A 1012 3.44 59.05 15.76
N THR A 1013 3.37 58.62 17.02
CA THR A 1013 2.70 57.36 17.40
C THR A 1013 1.19 57.42 17.17
N LEU A 1014 0.52 58.55 17.43
CA LEU A 1014 -0.89 58.73 17.05
C LEU A 1014 -1.12 58.68 15.53
N ASN A 1015 -0.19 59.19 14.72
CA ASN A 1015 -0.26 59.08 13.26
C ASN A 1015 0.04 57.63 12.79
N MET A 1016 1.04 56.95 13.35
CA MET A 1016 1.26 55.51 13.11
C MET A 1016 0.03 54.66 13.46
N VAL A 1017 -0.64 54.94 14.58
CA VAL A 1017 -1.87 54.25 14.98
C VAL A 1017 -3.03 54.57 14.03
N ARG A 1018 -3.10 55.78 13.46
CA ARG A 1018 -4.09 56.14 12.42
C ARG A 1018 -3.81 55.42 11.10
N GLU A 1019 -2.56 55.43 10.64
CA GLU A 1019 -2.11 54.75 9.42
C GLU A 1019 -2.33 53.23 9.54
N SER A 1020 -1.94 52.63 10.67
CA SER A 1020 -2.24 51.23 10.99
C SER A 1020 -3.75 50.94 11.06
N ASN A 1021 -4.57 51.85 11.58
CA ASN A 1021 -6.03 51.71 11.53
C ASN A 1021 -6.60 51.83 10.11
N VAL A 1022 -5.91 52.49 9.18
CA VAL A 1022 -6.31 52.53 7.76
C VAL A 1022 -5.87 51.25 7.05
N THR A 1023 -4.63 50.78 7.24
CA THR A 1023 -4.16 49.52 6.62
C THR A 1023 -4.96 48.32 7.13
N LEU A 1024 -5.23 48.20 8.43
CA LEU A 1024 -6.07 47.14 9.00
C LEU A 1024 -7.51 47.17 8.46
N ARG A 1025 -8.05 48.36 8.12
CA ARG A 1025 -9.36 48.47 7.45
C ARG A 1025 -9.30 48.03 5.99
N GLU A 1026 -8.21 48.33 5.28
CA GLU A 1026 -8.01 47.80 3.94
C GLU A 1026 -7.80 46.28 3.95
N GLU A 1027 -7.06 45.73 4.90
CA GLU A 1027 -6.83 44.30 5.05
C GLU A 1027 -8.10 43.55 5.46
N ALA A 1028 -8.92 44.14 6.34
CA ALA A 1028 -10.28 43.67 6.62
C ALA A 1028 -11.15 43.65 5.35
N GLN A 1029 -11.14 44.73 4.55
CA GLN A 1029 -11.88 44.73 3.27
C GLN A 1029 -11.31 43.75 2.23
N ARG A 1030 -9.99 43.54 2.18
CA ARG A 1030 -9.34 42.59 1.27
C ARG A 1030 -9.67 41.14 1.68
N SER A 1031 -9.69 40.84 2.97
CA SER A 1031 -10.12 39.53 3.49
C SER A 1031 -11.62 39.29 3.32
N GLU A 1032 -12.47 40.29 3.56
CA GLU A 1032 -13.91 40.23 3.28
C GLU A 1032 -14.20 39.95 1.78
N ARG A 1033 -13.47 40.61 0.87
CA ARG A 1033 -13.57 40.34 -0.58
C ARG A 1033 -13.10 38.92 -0.95
N LYS A 1034 -12.01 38.44 -0.35
CA LYS A 1034 -11.54 37.05 -0.53
C LYS A 1034 -12.55 36.03 0.01
N ALA A 1035 -13.14 36.28 1.18
CA ALA A 1035 -14.17 35.43 1.77
C ALA A 1035 -15.38 35.31 0.83
N LYS A 1036 -15.90 36.44 0.33
CA LYS A 1036 -17.00 36.45 -0.66
C LYS A 1036 -16.65 35.70 -1.94
N GLN A 1037 -15.45 35.90 -2.49
CA GLN A 1037 -14.98 35.14 -3.66
C GLN A 1037 -14.87 33.62 -3.42
N LEU A 1038 -14.57 33.20 -2.18
CA LEU A 1038 -14.55 31.78 -1.81
C LEU A 1038 -15.97 31.24 -1.55
N GLU A 1039 -16.86 32.01 -0.92
CA GLU A 1039 -18.28 31.66 -0.78
C GLU A 1039 -18.96 31.52 -2.15
N ASP A 1040 -18.68 32.41 -3.10
CA ASP A 1040 -19.27 32.37 -4.43
C ASP A 1040 -18.74 31.17 -5.24
N ARG A 1041 -17.44 30.87 -5.17
CA ARG A 1041 -16.88 29.62 -5.72
C ARG A 1041 -17.44 28.36 -5.05
N LEU A 1042 -17.73 28.40 -3.75
CA LEU A 1042 -18.39 27.29 -3.05
C LEU A 1042 -19.84 27.11 -3.50
N LYS A 1043 -20.55 28.19 -3.87
CA LYS A 1043 -21.89 28.12 -4.50
C LYS A 1043 -21.78 27.52 -5.91
N GLU A 1044 -20.89 28.02 -6.76
CA GLU A 1044 -20.63 27.48 -8.11
C GLU A 1044 -20.28 25.98 -8.08
N MET A 1045 -19.44 25.56 -7.12
CA MET A 1045 -19.07 24.16 -6.92
C MET A 1045 -20.21 23.33 -6.33
N ALA A 1046 -21.09 23.91 -5.49
CA ALA A 1046 -22.28 23.21 -5.00
C ALA A 1046 -23.34 23.03 -6.10
N GLU A 1047 -23.58 24.06 -6.91
CA GLU A 1047 -24.53 24.07 -8.04
C GLU A 1047 -24.11 23.09 -9.16
N THR A 1048 -22.81 22.86 -9.35
CA THR A 1048 -22.29 21.83 -10.27
C THR A 1048 -22.25 20.43 -9.66
N LEU A 1049 -22.04 20.30 -8.34
CA LEU A 1049 -22.05 19.03 -7.62
C LEU A 1049 -23.46 18.43 -7.48
N GLU A 1050 -24.52 19.24 -7.39
CA GLU A 1050 -25.90 18.76 -7.24
C GLU A 1050 -26.45 17.97 -8.45
N PRO A 1051 -26.32 18.42 -9.72
CA PRO A 1051 -26.72 17.61 -10.88
C PRO A 1051 -25.88 16.33 -11.00
N LEU A 1052 -24.56 16.40 -10.79
CA LEU A 1052 -23.69 15.20 -10.77
C LEU A 1052 -24.13 14.18 -9.71
N LYS A 1053 -24.59 14.63 -8.54
CA LYS A 1053 -25.18 13.75 -7.52
C LYS A 1053 -26.51 13.13 -7.96
N LYS A 1054 -27.34 13.86 -8.70
CA LYS A 1054 -28.62 13.36 -9.25
C LYS A 1054 -28.35 12.31 -10.34
N GLU A 1055 -27.52 12.62 -11.32
CA GLU A 1055 -27.06 11.69 -12.36
C GLU A 1055 -26.46 10.42 -11.76
N LEU A 1056 -25.58 10.55 -10.75
CA LEU A 1056 -24.99 9.40 -10.05
C LEU A 1056 -26.02 8.59 -9.25
N SER A 1057 -27.11 9.21 -8.77
CA SER A 1057 -28.23 8.49 -8.14
C SER A 1057 -29.11 7.77 -9.16
N GLU A 1058 -29.39 8.38 -10.31
CA GLU A 1058 -30.15 7.80 -11.43
C GLU A 1058 -29.37 6.64 -12.08
N LEU A 1059 -28.05 6.78 -12.22
CA LEU A 1059 -27.17 5.71 -12.68
C LEU A 1059 -27.12 4.55 -11.67
N LYS A 1060 -27.14 4.82 -10.36
CA LYS A 1060 -27.27 3.77 -9.34
C LYS A 1060 -28.62 3.07 -9.40
N LEU A 1061 -29.72 3.80 -9.64
CA LEU A 1061 -31.06 3.22 -9.76
C LEU A 1061 -31.21 2.37 -11.04
N THR A 1062 -30.67 2.81 -12.17
CA THR A 1062 -30.64 2.01 -13.41
C THR A 1062 -29.76 0.77 -13.28
N VAL A 1063 -28.59 0.86 -12.65
CA VAL A 1063 -27.76 -0.32 -12.33
C VAL A 1063 -28.47 -1.28 -11.36
N GLN A 1064 -29.24 -0.78 -10.38
CA GLN A 1064 -30.08 -1.63 -9.53
C GLN A 1064 -31.22 -2.29 -10.31
N HIS A 1065 -31.87 -1.56 -11.22
CA HIS A 1065 -32.92 -2.08 -12.09
C HIS A 1065 -32.39 -3.20 -13.02
N TYR A 1066 -31.26 -2.98 -13.70
CA TYR A 1066 -30.64 -4.02 -14.52
C TYR A 1066 -30.17 -5.22 -13.70
N LYS A 1067 -29.72 -5.05 -12.46
CA LYS A 1067 -29.42 -6.18 -11.56
C LYS A 1067 -30.67 -6.98 -11.19
N GLN A 1068 -31.81 -6.32 -10.98
CA GLN A 1068 -33.09 -6.99 -10.75
C GLN A 1068 -33.61 -7.70 -12.01
N GLU A 1069 -33.48 -7.07 -13.18
CA GLU A 1069 -33.83 -7.67 -14.47
C GLU A 1069 -32.98 -8.92 -14.77
N ILE A 1070 -31.66 -8.84 -14.56
CA ILE A 1070 -30.74 -9.99 -14.68
C ILE A 1070 -31.10 -11.10 -13.67
N ALA A 1071 -31.48 -10.76 -12.44
CA ALA A 1071 -31.92 -11.75 -11.46
C ALA A 1071 -33.20 -12.47 -11.89
N ILE A 1072 -34.20 -11.73 -12.38
CA ILE A 1072 -35.46 -12.29 -12.91
C ILE A 1072 -35.19 -13.16 -14.15
N LEU A 1073 -34.34 -12.69 -15.07
CA LEU A 1073 -33.94 -13.45 -16.27
C LEU A 1073 -33.15 -14.73 -15.92
N ASN A 1074 -32.37 -14.72 -14.83
CA ASN A 1074 -31.67 -15.89 -14.32
C ASN A 1074 -32.64 -16.87 -13.64
N GLU A 1075 -33.55 -16.39 -12.77
CA GLU A 1075 -34.63 -17.22 -12.20
C GLU A 1075 -35.47 -17.88 -13.30
N ASP A 1076 -35.87 -17.13 -14.33
CA ASP A 1076 -36.61 -17.70 -15.45
C ASP A 1076 -35.72 -18.66 -16.28
N ASN A 1077 -34.41 -18.40 -16.43
CA ASN A 1077 -33.48 -19.37 -17.03
C ASN A 1077 -33.44 -20.68 -16.23
N GLU A 1078 -33.40 -20.61 -14.91
CA GLU A 1078 -33.40 -21.78 -14.02
C GLU A 1078 -34.75 -22.51 -14.04
N ARG A 1079 -35.87 -21.78 -14.01
CA ARG A 1079 -37.21 -22.36 -14.20
C ARG A 1079 -37.36 -23.02 -15.57
N TRP A 1080 -36.81 -22.43 -16.63
CA TRP A 1080 -36.77 -23.04 -17.97
C TRP A 1080 -35.86 -24.27 -18.02
N LYS A 1081 -34.66 -24.22 -17.43
CA LYS A 1081 -33.74 -25.38 -17.32
C LYS A 1081 -34.39 -26.53 -16.54
N ALA A 1082 -34.90 -26.26 -15.34
CA ALA A 1082 -35.59 -27.25 -14.50
C ALA A 1082 -36.84 -27.81 -15.19
N ARG A 1083 -37.61 -26.97 -15.91
CA ARG A 1083 -38.73 -27.44 -16.74
C ARG A 1083 -38.26 -28.32 -17.89
N ASN A 1084 -37.15 -27.97 -18.56
CA ASN A 1084 -36.61 -28.72 -19.69
C ASN A 1084 -35.96 -30.03 -19.22
N GLN A 1085 -35.37 -30.06 -18.03
CA GLN A 1085 -34.86 -31.25 -17.36
C GLN A 1085 -36.02 -32.17 -16.90
N MET A 1086 -37.06 -31.64 -16.26
CA MET A 1086 -38.28 -32.40 -15.93
C MET A 1086 -39.08 -32.81 -17.18
N ILE A 1087 -38.79 -32.24 -18.35
CA ILE A 1087 -39.24 -32.74 -19.65
C ILE A 1087 -38.32 -33.89 -20.08
N LEU A 1088 -37.00 -33.73 -20.12
CA LEU A 1088 -36.04 -34.81 -20.43
C LEU A 1088 -36.27 -36.06 -19.58
N GLU A 1089 -36.39 -35.94 -18.26
CA GLU A 1089 -36.67 -37.04 -17.33
C GLU A 1089 -38.03 -37.74 -17.58
N LYS A 1090 -38.98 -37.07 -18.24
CA LYS A 1090 -40.23 -37.69 -18.72
C LYS A 1090 -40.09 -38.30 -20.11
N TYR A 1091 -39.23 -37.73 -20.96
CA TYR A 1091 -38.96 -38.22 -22.31
C TYR A 1091 -37.86 -39.31 -22.36
N ASP A 1092 -37.13 -39.56 -21.27
CA ASP A 1092 -36.35 -40.79 -21.08
C ASP A 1092 -37.23 -42.05 -20.91
N ARG A 1093 -38.56 -41.89 -20.99
CA ARG A 1093 -39.57 -42.96 -21.10
C ARG A 1093 -40.56 -42.72 -22.26
N ILE A 1094 -40.11 -42.25 -23.42
CA ILE A 1094 -41.00 -42.19 -24.61
C ILE A 1094 -41.45 -43.60 -25.00
N ASP A 1095 -42.76 -43.79 -25.12
CA ASP A 1095 -43.34 -45.02 -25.69
C ASP A 1095 -42.89 -45.19 -27.16
N PRO A 1096 -42.38 -46.36 -27.59
CA PRO A 1096 -41.88 -46.56 -28.95
C PRO A 1096 -42.89 -46.21 -30.06
N ALA A 1097 -44.20 -46.28 -29.75
CA ALA A 1097 -45.28 -45.89 -30.63
C ALA A 1097 -45.27 -44.38 -30.97
N GLU A 1098 -44.95 -43.50 -30.03
CA GLU A 1098 -44.86 -42.06 -30.29
C GLU A 1098 -43.60 -41.72 -31.11
N VAL A 1099 -42.48 -42.42 -30.88
CA VAL A 1099 -41.28 -42.28 -31.74
C VAL A 1099 -41.57 -42.70 -33.19
N GLN A 1100 -42.39 -43.73 -33.39
CA GLN A 1100 -42.82 -44.15 -34.72
C GLN A 1100 -43.82 -43.16 -35.35
N GLY A 1101 -44.83 -42.73 -34.60
CA GLY A 1101 -45.78 -41.69 -35.05
C GLY A 1101 -45.07 -40.40 -35.46
N LEU A 1102 -44.15 -39.90 -34.64
CA LEU A 1102 -43.35 -38.72 -34.96
C LEU A 1102 -42.38 -38.94 -36.14
N ARG A 1103 -41.90 -40.16 -36.39
CA ARG A 1103 -41.11 -40.47 -37.61
C ARG A 1103 -41.98 -40.48 -38.87
N ASP A 1104 -43.21 -40.97 -38.78
CA ASP A 1104 -44.17 -40.97 -39.89
C ASP A 1104 -44.70 -39.55 -40.16
N GLU A 1105 -44.84 -38.70 -39.14
CA GLU A 1105 -45.11 -37.28 -39.32
C GLU A 1105 -43.88 -36.52 -39.84
N ILE A 1106 -42.66 -36.79 -39.36
CA ILE A 1106 -41.43 -36.19 -39.89
C ILE A 1106 -41.18 -36.59 -41.35
N THR A 1107 -41.60 -37.78 -41.80
CA THR A 1107 -41.48 -38.16 -43.22
C THR A 1107 -42.54 -37.49 -44.09
N LYS A 1108 -43.80 -37.39 -43.64
CA LYS A 1108 -44.83 -36.57 -44.31
C LYS A 1108 -44.42 -35.09 -44.39
N LEU A 1109 -44.08 -34.48 -43.25
CA LEU A 1109 -43.61 -33.10 -43.18
C LEU A 1109 -42.33 -32.87 -43.99
N LYS A 1110 -41.47 -33.89 -44.21
CA LYS A 1110 -40.35 -33.79 -45.16
C LYS A 1110 -40.81 -33.79 -46.63
N GLN A 1111 -41.83 -34.58 -46.99
CA GLN A 1111 -42.43 -34.51 -48.33
C GLN A 1111 -43.12 -33.16 -48.55
N ASP A 1112 -43.92 -32.69 -47.59
CA ASP A 1112 -44.57 -31.38 -47.62
C ASP A 1112 -43.53 -30.24 -47.66
N LEU A 1113 -42.42 -30.37 -46.94
CA LEU A 1113 -41.30 -29.41 -46.94
C LEU A 1113 -40.45 -29.48 -48.23
N THR A 1114 -40.47 -30.60 -48.99
CA THR A 1114 -39.94 -30.62 -50.36
C THR A 1114 -40.91 -29.97 -51.35
N GLN A 1115 -42.20 -30.29 -51.30
CA GLN A 1115 -43.22 -29.68 -52.18
C GLN A 1115 -43.31 -28.17 -51.97
N THR A 1116 -43.41 -27.72 -50.72
CA THR A 1116 -43.40 -26.27 -50.40
C THR A 1116 -42.05 -25.61 -50.68
N LYS A 1117 -40.93 -26.35 -50.82
CA LYS A 1117 -39.67 -25.79 -51.35
C LYS A 1117 -39.67 -25.66 -52.88
N GLU A 1118 -40.34 -26.55 -53.60
CA GLU A 1118 -40.56 -26.42 -55.05
C GLU A 1118 -41.55 -25.28 -55.35
N GLU A 1119 -42.57 -25.10 -54.52
CA GLU A 1119 -43.43 -23.90 -54.52
C GLU A 1119 -42.68 -22.63 -54.10
N LEU A 1120 -41.82 -22.69 -53.07
CA LEU A 1120 -41.03 -21.54 -52.64
C LEU A 1120 -39.97 -21.12 -53.68
N THR A 1121 -39.33 -22.07 -54.36
CA THR A 1121 -38.35 -21.76 -55.43
C THR A 1121 -39.03 -21.26 -56.70
N SER A 1122 -40.16 -21.84 -57.10
CA SER A 1122 -40.95 -21.31 -58.22
C SER A 1122 -41.51 -19.92 -57.91
N THR A 1123 -42.07 -19.68 -56.71
CA THR A 1123 -42.49 -18.34 -56.28
C THR A 1123 -41.32 -17.38 -56.07
N HIS A 1124 -40.12 -17.85 -55.70
CA HIS A 1124 -38.91 -17.02 -55.70
C HIS A 1124 -38.53 -16.60 -57.11
N HIS A 1125 -38.53 -17.51 -58.10
CA HIS A 1125 -38.34 -17.17 -59.51
C HIS A 1125 -39.41 -16.21 -60.06
N PHE A 1126 -40.68 -16.36 -59.66
CA PHE A 1126 -41.70 -15.34 -59.98
C PHE A 1126 -41.39 -14.00 -59.29
N ARG A 1127 -40.96 -14.00 -58.02
CA ARG A 1127 -40.57 -12.80 -57.27
C ARG A 1127 -39.31 -12.12 -57.82
N GLU A 1128 -38.38 -12.87 -58.40
CA GLU A 1128 -37.18 -12.36 -59.07
C GLU A 1128 -37.53 -11.74 -60.42
N LYS A 1129 -38.36 -12.41 -61.23
CA LYS A 1129 -38.92 -11.82 -62.46
C LYS A 1129 -39.73 -10.56 -62.14
N PHE A 1130 -40.53 -10.57 -61.07
CA PHE A 1130 -41.30 -9.41 -60.61
C PHE A 1130 -40.39 -8.29 -60.08
N LYS A 1131 -39.33 -8.60 -59.32
CA LYS A 1131 -38.29 -7.64 -58.92
C LYS A 1131 -37.62 -7.01 -60.14
N LEU A 1132 -37.24 -7.80 -61.14
CA LEU A 1132 -36.58 -7.31 -62.36
C LEU A 1132 -37.50 -6.34 -63.12
N ILE A 1133 -38.76 -6.73 -63.34
CA ILE A 1133 -39.81 -5.88 -63.92
C ILE A 1133 -40.03 -4.62 -63.06
N GLN A 1134 -40.02 -4.74 -61.73
CA GLN A 1134 -40.16 -3.60 -60.81
C GLN A 1134 -38.95 -2.66 -60.86
N THR A 1135 -37.72 -3.15 -61.02
CA THR A 1135 -36.53 -2.31 -61.21
C THR A 1135 -36.50 -1.66 -62.59
N GLN A 1136 -36.99 -2.34 -63.63
CA GLN A 1136 -37.13 -1.77 -64.97
C GLN A 1136 -38.21 -0.68 -65.01
N ALA A 1137 -39.35 -0.92 -64.36
CA ALA A 1137 -40.40 0.09 -64.18
C ALA A 1137 -39.98 1.26 -63.27
N ARG A 1138 -39.17 1.01 -62.23
CA ARG A 1138 -38.59 2.09 -61.40
C ARG A 1138 -37.59 2.94 -62.16
N SER A 1139 -36.68 2.34 -62.93
CA SER A 1139 -35.72 3.10 -63.74
C SER A 1139 -36.36 3.85 -64.91
N GLN A 1140 -37.43 3.31 -65.52
CA GLN A 1140 -38.27 4.06 -66.47
C GLN A 1140 -38.99 5.23 -65.80
N ARG A 1141 -39.63 5.01 -64.63
CA ARG A 1141 -40.25 6.09 -63.86
C ARG A 1141 -39.25 7.16 -63.43
N GLN A 1142 -38.04 6.77 -63.04
CA GLN A 1142 -37.00 7.70 -62.63
C GLN A 1142 -36.53 8.57 -63.81
N LYS A 1143 -36.26 7.96 -64.98
CA LYS A 1143 -36.00 8.74 -66.21
C LYS A 1143 -37.13 9.72 -66.52
N HIS A 1144 -38.39 9.29 -66.40
CA HIS A 1144 -39.52 10.19 -66.60
C HIS A 1144 -39.67 11.27 -65.52
N THR A 1145 -39.30 11.02 -64.25
CA THR A 1145 -39.25 12.10 -63.24
C THR A 1145 -38.09 13.05 -63.48
N ASP A 1146 -36.96 12.56 -63.98
CA ASP A 1146 -35.78 13.37 -64.29
C ASP A 1146 -36.09 14.26 -65.52
N GLU A 1147 -36.68 13.69 -66.57
CA GLU A 1147 -37.25 14.41 -67.73
C GLU A 1147 -38.31 15.45 -67.31
N ILE A 1148 -39.23 15.10 -66.40
CA ILE A 1148 -40.23 16.03 -65.86
C ILE A 1148 -39.58 17.12 -64.99
N SER A 1149 -38.47 16.83 -64.30
CA SER A 1149 -37.73 17.84 -63.51
C SER A 1149 -37.01 18.83 -64.41
N ALA A 1150 -36.33 18.35 -65.46
CA ALA A 1150 -35.70 19.19 -66.48
C ALA A 1150 -36.74 20.05 -67.21
N LEU A 1151 -37.87 19.46 -67.63
CA LEU A 1151 -39.00 20.20 -68.20
C LEU A 1151 -39.58 21.23 -67.22
N ASN A 1152 -39.68 20.94 -65.91
CA ASN A 1152 -40.13 21.92 -64.93
C ASN A 1152 -39.11 23.05 -64.70
N GLU A 1153 -37.81 22.78 -64.77
CA GLU A 1153 -36.77 23.81 -64.77
C GLU A 1153 -36.82 24.69 -66.02
N GLU A 1154 -37.01 24.11 -67.20
CA GLU A 1154 -37.21 24.89 -68.42
C GLU A 1154 -38.50 25.72 -68.33
N LEU A 1155 -39.59 25.14 -67.82
CA LEU A 1155 -40.86 25.83 -67.61
C LEU A 1155 -40.76 26.90 -66.50
N SER A 1156 -39.86 26.75 -65.51
CA SER A 1156 -39.57 27.81 -64.52
C SER A 1156 -38.77 28.95 -65.15
N LYS A 1157 -37.72 28.65 -65.93
CA LYS A 1157 -36.93 29.64 -66.68
C LYS A 1157 -37.78 30.38 -67.72
N VAL A 1158 -38.73 29.69 -68.36
CA VAL A 1158 -39.76 30.31 -69.22
C VAL A 1158 -40.75 31.15 -68.40
N LYS A 1159 -41.17 30.72 -67.21
CA LYS A 1159 -42.03 31.54 -66.32
C LYS A 1159 -41.31 32.80 -65.80
N GLU A 1160 -40.02 32.74 -65.54
CA GLU A 1160 -39.23 33.92 -65.14
C GLU A 1160 -39.04 34.89 -66.31
N THR A 1161 -38.61 34.41 -67.48
CA THR A 1161 -38.52 35.26 -68.68
C THR A 1161 -39.88 35.79 -69.17
N MET A 1162 -40.99 35.10 -68.88
CA MET A 1162 -42.35 35.64 -69.07
C MET A 1162 -42.70 36.70 -68.03
N ARG A 1163 -42.41 36.48 -66.73
CA ARG A 1163 -42.62 37.51 -65.68
C ARG A 1163 -41.80 38.77 -65.93
N ASP A 1164 -40.57 38.64 -66.40
CA ASP A 1164 -39.73 39.81 -66.69
C ASP A 1164 -40.24 40.55 -67.93
N LYS A 1165 -40.74 39.83 -68.95
CA LYS A 1165 -41.49 40.46 -70.06
C LYS A 1165 -42.82 41.07 -69.62
N GLU A 1166 -43.51 40.52 -68.63
CA GLU A 1166 -44.70 41.14 -68.03
C GLU A 1166 -44.35 42.43 -67.27
N LYS A 1167 -43.24 42.45 -66.51
CA LYS A 1167 -42.70 43.68 -65.89
C LYS A 1167 -42.31 44.70 -66.95
N ASP A 1168 -41.60 44.32 -68.00
CA ASP A 1168 -41.22 45.22 -69.09
C ASP A 1168 -42.44 45.75 -69.85
N ALA A 1169 -43.48 44.93 -70.03
CA ALA A 1169 -44.76 45.36 -70.58
C ALA A 1169 -45.49 46.33 -69.63
N GLN A 1170 -45.50 46.09 -68.31
CA GLN A 1170 -46.06 47.01 -67.32
C GLN A 1170 -45.29 48.33 -67.28
N ASN A 1171 -43.95 48.30 -67.22
CA ASN A 1171 -43.09 49.47 -67.32
C ASN A 1171 -43.35 50.27 -68.61
N SER A 1172 -43.54 49.58 -69.73
CA SER A 1172 -43.90 50.20 -71.01
C SER A 1172 -45.30 50.80 -70.99
N GLN A 1173 -46.27 50.12 -70.35
CA GLN A 1173 -47.65 50.59 -70.21
C GLN A 1173 -47.76 51.80 -69.28
N ASP A 1174 -46.96 51.86 -68.22
CA ASP A 1174 -46.84 53.01 -67.32
C ASP A 1174 -46.11 54.18 -67.99
N GLN A 1175 -45.08 53.93 -68.82
CA GLN A 1175 -44.50 54.99 -69.66
C GLN A 1175 -45.52 55.54 -70.68
N VAL A 1176 -46.32 54.67 -71.31
CA VAL A 1176 -47.40 55.09 -72.22
C VAL A 1176 -48.48 55.87 -71.46
N LEU A 1177 -48.88 55.44 -70.26
CA LEU A 1177 -49.81 56.17 -69.40
C LEU A 1177 -49.25 57.53 -68.99
N TYR A 1178 -47.97 57.62 -68.63
CA TYR A 1178 -47.29 58.89 -68.31
C TYR A 1178 -47.27 59.83 -69.51
N ILE A 1179 -46.91 59.34 -70.71
CA ILE A 1179 -46.96 60.10 -71.97
C ILE A 1179 -48.39 60.55 -72.29
N PHE A 1180 -49.40 59.70 -72.03
CA PHE A 1180 -50.81 60.04 -72.25
C PHE A 1180 -51.29 61.09 -71.23
N PHE A 1181 -50.87 61.01 -69.97
CA PHE A 1181 -51.20 61.97 -68.93
C PHE A 1181 -50.56 63.34 -69.21
N VAL A 1182 -49.29 63.35 -69.63
CA VAL A 1182 -48.60 64.57 -70.11
C VAL A 1182 -49.34 65.17 -71.30
N LYS A 1183 -49.61 64.39 -72.37
CA LYS A 1183 -50.35 64.90 -73.55
C LYS A 1183 -51.75 65.40 -73.19
N LYS A 1184 -52.48 64.72 -72.31
CA LYS A 1184 -53.81 65.14 -71.85
C LYS A 1184 -53.74 66.45 -71.06
N LYS A 1185 -52.69 66.65 -70.24
CA LYS A 1185 -52.42 67.92 -69.54
C LYS A 1185 -52.08 69.07 -70.50
N THR A 1186 -51.36 68.80 -71.59
CA THR A 1186 -51.11 69.80 -72.66
C THR A 1186 -52.38 70.15 -73.44
N ILE A 1187 -53.24 69.18 -73.73
CA ILE A 1187 -54.49 69.37 -74.50
C ILE A 1187 -55.53 70.16 -73.70
N ILE A 1188 -55.69 69.87 -72.40
CA ILE A 1188 -56.65 70.58 -71.54
C ILE A 1188 -56.33 72.09 -71.45
N ASN A 1189 -55.05 72.47 -71.40
CA ASN A 1189 -54.63 73.88 -71.39
C ASN A 1189 -54.89 74.64 -72.71
N PHE A 1190 -55.30 73.98 -73.80
CA PHE A 1190 -55.58 74.61 -75.08
C PHE A 1190 -57.07 74.65 -75.46
N HIS A 1191 -57.98 74.30 -74.54
CA HIS A 1191 -59.42 74.41 -74.75
C HIS A 1191 -60.12 75.49 -73.90
N VAL A 1192 -59.38 76.22 -73.06
CA VAL A 1192 -59.90 77.33 -72.23
C VAL A 1192 -59.54 78.69 -72.88
N ILE A 1193 -59.80 78.80 -74.19
CA ILE A 1193 -59.82 80.07 -74.95
C ILE A 1193 -61.20 80.29 -75.61
N TYR A 1194 -62.14 79.35 -75.45
CA TYR A 1194 -63.58 79.60 -75.66
C TYR A 1194 -64.37 78.90 -74.54
N ILE A 1195 -64.90 79.73 -73.63
CA ILE A 1195 -65.54 79.40 -72.34
C ILE A 1195 -64.52 79.01 -71.25
#